data_AF-A0AA37BP96-F1
#
_entry.id   AF-A0AA37BP96-F1
#
_cell.length_a   1.000
_cell.length_b   1.000
_cell.length_c   1.000
_cell.angle_alpha   90.00
_cell.angle_beta   90.00
_cell.angle_gamma   90.00
#
_symmetry.space_group_name_H-M   'P 1'
#
loop_
_entity.id
_entity.type
_entity.pdbx_description
1 polymer ?
#
loop_
_entity_poly.entity_id
_entity_poly.type
_entity_poly.pdbx_seq_one_letter_code
_entity_poly.pdbx_strand_id
1 'polypeptide(L)'
;MSLTDDTGYVSAAYHAALRALAPRGRARVDARDDTGEWTHSYDATVKLGELPPIGPFAWYLANRAHEFEFIVFDLDRGRGDVERDAAELMELLEAADVRYLVCVSGPGRGLHVWVPVVPTAAAVVRCLARAAARRLPSLDLSPLTNPRTGCVRPPGAPHRHGGISTPVDQWIPITPQAAAAVLAEPNDGQALKRLAVLLDAATPEPAQIEAEAVRTIEQGPRGPRLAGRRHPCDVAELLATTPEAERGHAQLARILVRLALARWSAPEAVRLLEANLEAPGLIHLRRQGGARSRLRGPGERAALIARQWDRAVAYAATLRPEAAPVDGAQDDVEQSAPAEDWDARLAAVVPLVASVRHAIAAEPSRWSTQAGPADRRALEYVLELALDAVSDEIEVDCRRLGLATGMGRSTAARALRRLALDEWLSLAVEGEGQRAHRYRVLPRTLEDAATTDPAEAFAEGGTQGNPPQVREVRRHRVAREHLREDLRSRRELLSHDVFAHPCPAQGQAGLGRHVAVTTVALSTGLYKVNDLVRATGYSPRTIQRHLEILQTHRLARRSDRPTPGAWRRTRTSLATVAARIGSAGTTERRHRAYSIERDTYAWWLAELAWMTTKGKRRRATPGQSRLVLAGLPRWGNRDRYPRDHRGRADHRAARVDLAMQRLGATA
;
A
#
# COMPACT_ATOMS: atom_id res chain seq x y z
N MET A 1 -38.05 46.16 2.68
CA MET A 1 -38.41 44.82 3.18
C MET A 1 -38.40 43.86 2.00
N SER A 2 -37.78 42.70 2.19
CA SER A 2 -38.01 41.46 1.44
C SER A 2 -37.35 41.25 0.07
N LEU A 3 -36.34 40.38 0.07
CA LEU A 3 -36.13 39.25 -0.85
C LEU A 3 -35.04 38.30 -0.31
N THR A 4 -34.25 38.72 0.69
CA THR A 4 -33.27 37.88 1.39
C THR A 4 -33.85 37.09 2.58
N ASP A 5 -34.94 37.56 3.19
CA ASP A 5 -35.55 36.91 4.36
C ASP A 5 -36.26 35.59 4.00
N ASP A 6 -36.97 35.53 2.87
CA ASP A 6 -37.79 34.37 2.50
C ASP A 6 -36.96 33.09 2.31
N THR A 7 -35.79 33.18 1.69
CA THR A 7 -34.87 32.04 1.53
C THR A 7 -34.30 31.53 2.86
N GLY A 8 -34.09 32.42 3.84
CA GLY A 8 -33.62 32.05 5.17
C GLY A 8 -34.69 31.30 5.97
N TYR A 9 -35.94 31.80 5.91
CA TYR A 9 -37.09 31.15 6.54
C TYR A 9 -37.39 29.77 5.93
N VAL A 10 -37.38 29.65 4.61
CA VAL A 10 -37.62 28.38 3.92
C VAL A 10 -36.50 27.37 4.23
N SER A 11 -35.23 27.79 4.21
CA SER A 11 -34.10 26.93 4.58
C SER A 11 -34.20 26.43 6.03
N ALA A 12 -34.60 27.29 6.97
CA ALA A 12 -34.81 26.92 8.36
C ALA A 12 -35.96 25.92 8.54
N ALA A 13 -37.05 26.07 7.79
CA ALA A 13 -38.19 25.14 7.83
C ALA A 13 -37.81 23.73 7.33
N TYR A 14 -37.04 23.65 6.24
CA TYR A 14 -36.47 22.39 5.76
C TYR A 14 -35.52 21.76 6.77
N HIS A 15 -34.59 22.54 7.33
CA HIS A 15 -33.67 22.06 8.36
C HIS A 15 -34.42 21.52 9.58
N ALA A 16 -35.45 22.23 10.06
CA ALA A 16 -36.25 21.79 11.20
C ALA A 16 -36.94 20.44 10.96
N ALA A 17 -37.52 20.24 9.76
CA ALA A 17 -38.21 19.02 9.39
C ALA A 17 -37.25 17.83 9.16
N LEU A 18 -36.05 18.10 8.67
CA LEU A 18 -35.18 17.05 8.11
C LEU A 18 -33.96 16.73 8.99
N ARG A 19 -33.48 17.63 9.86
CA ARG A 19 -32.22 17.47 10.62
C ARG A 19 -32.09 16.14 11.38
N ALA A 20 -33.20 15.53 11.79
CA ALA A 20 -33.21 14.26 12.52
C ALA A 20 -32.80 13.07 11.63
N LEU A 21 -33.01 13.19 10.31
CA LEU A 21 -32.62 12.19 9.31
C LEU A 21 -31.13 12.28 8.93
N ALA A 22 -30.42 13.34 9.33
CA ALA A 22 -29.04 13.56 8.93
C ALA A 22 -28.09 12.48 9.51
N PRO A 23 -27.37 11.73 8.67
CA PRO A 23 -26.46 10.70 9.16
C PRO A 23 -25.42 11.29 10.12
N ARG A 24 -25.15 10.56 11.20
CA ARG A 24 -24.19 10.93 12.27
C ARG A 24 -24.60 12.16 13.11
N GLY A 25 -25.73 12.81 12.82
CA GLY A 25 -26.17 14.05 13.48
C GLY A 25 -25.21 15.24 13.26
N ARG A 26 -24.44 15.21 12.17
CA ARG A 26 -23.41 16.21 11.83
C ARG A 26 -23.45 16.53 10.34
N ALA A 27 -23.01 17.74 10.01
CA ALA A 27 -22.83 18.18 8.62
C ALA A 27 -21.41 18.70 8.41
N ARG A 28 -20.94 18.64 7.16
CA ARG A 28 -19.76 19.37 6.70
C ARG A 28 -20.19 20.77 6.30
N VAL A 29 -19.44 21.79 6.68
CA VAL A 29 -19.75 23.19 6.38
C VAL A 29 -18.65 23.77 5.51
N ASP A 30 -19.05 24.61 4.56
CA ASP A 30 -18.10 25.35 3.75
C ASP A 30 -17.51 26.52 4.56
N ALA A 31 -16.27 26.90 4.25
CA ALA A 31 -15.59 28.00 4.91
C ALA A 31 -15.54 29.22 3.98
N ARG A 32 -15.39 30.41 4.55
CA ARG A 32 -15.03 31.60 3.79
C ARG A 32 -13.54 31.84 3.86
N ASP A 33 -12.95 32.31 2.77
CA ASP A 33 -11.57 32.79 2.76
C ASP A 33 -11.47 34.23 3.32
N ASP A 34 -10.23 34.75 3.34
CA ASP A 34 -9.91 36.10 3.81
C ASP A 34 -10.57 37.20 2.96
N THR A 35 -11.07 36.87 1.76
CA THR A 35 -11.81 37.79 0.87
C THR A 35 -13.32 37.72 1.06
N GLY A 36 -13.81 36.77 1.86
CA GLY A 36 -15.22 36.55 2.14
C GLY A 36 -15.93 35.62 1.14
N GLU A 37 -15.20 35.03 0.19
CA GLU A 37 -15.73 34.05 -0.77
C GLU A 37 -15.75 32.65 -0.18
N TRP A 38 -16.69 31.82 -0.64
CA TRP A 38 -16.80 30.42 -0.19
C TRP A 38 -15.72 29.54 -0.83
N THR A 39 -14.96 28.81 -0.01
CA THR A 39 -13.76 28.07 -0.43
C THR A 39 -14.04 26.72 -1.09
N HIS A 40 -15.26 26.20 -0.98
CA HIS A 40 -15.68 24.90 -1.50
C HIS A 40 -14.88 23.71 -0.93
N SER A 41 -14.27 23.85 0.25
CA SER A 41 -13.39 22.82 0.81
C SER A 41 -14.12 21.84 1.74
N TYR A 42 -15.21 22.28 2.38
CA TYR A 42 -16.02 21.49 3.32
C TYR A 42 -15.21 20.78 4.42
N ASP A 43 -14.05 21.30 4.82
CA ASP A 43 -13.14 20.60 5.76
C ASP A 43 -13.65 20.59 7.20
N ALA A 44 -14.44 21.60 7.57
CA ALA A 44 -15.01 21.75 8.91
C ALA A 44 -16.28 20.93 9.08
N THR A 45 -16.53 20.45 10.31
CA THR A 45 -17.74 19.69 10.66
C THR A 45 -18.45 20.29 11.86
N VAL A 46 -19.77 20.36 11.81
CA VAL A 46 -20.61 20.89 12.90
C VAL A 46 -21.65 19.86 13.33
N LYS A 47 -22.04 19.90 14.60
CA LYS A 47 -23.21 19.16 15.09
C LYS A 47 -24.46 19.91 14.66
N LEU A 48 -25.45 19.20 14.11
CA LEU A 48 -26.70 19.82 13.70
C LEU A 48 -27.54 20.16 14.93
N GLY A 49 -27.80 21.45 15.13
CA GLY A 49 -28.62 21.99 16.21
C GLY A 49 -30.05 22.25 15.76
N GLU A 50 -30.80 23.05 16.52
CA GLU A 50 -32.15 23.50 16.14
C GLU A 50 -32.11 24.47 14.95
N LEU A 51 -31.09 25.33 14.91
CA LEU A 51 -30.84 26.25 13.81
C LEU A 51 -29.91 25.62 12.77
N PRO A 52 -30.10 25.90 11.47
CA PRO A 52 -29.20 25.45 10.42
C PRO A 52 -27.80 26.10 10.57
N PRO A 53 -26.73 25.43 10.09
CA PRO A 53 -25.43 26.07 9.98
C PRO A 53 -25.47 27.35 9.14
N ILE A 54 -24.61 28.32 9.48
CA ILE A 54 -24.48 29.55 8.71
C ILE A 54 -23.73 29.24 7.40
N GLY A 55 -24.42 29.38 6.27
CA GLY A 55 -23.84 29.16 4.94
C GLY A 55 -24.01 27.73 4.40
N PRO A 56 -23.39 27.42 3.25
CA PRO A 56 -23.53 26.12 2.60
C PRO A 56 -23.05 24.96 3.49
N PHE A 57 -23.87 23.92 3.59
CA PHE A 57 -23.54 22.71 4.33
C PHE A 57 -24.00 21.45 3.59
N ALA A 58 -23.33 20.34 3.86
CA ALA A 58 -23.60 19.05 3.25
C ALA A 58 -23.74 17.96 4.31
N TRP A 59 -24.71 17.06 4.11
CA TRP A 59 -24.90 15.89 4.95
C TRP A 59 -24.00 14.76 4.53
N TYR A 60 -23.45 14.02 5.49
CA TYR A 60 -22.88 12.72 5.21
C TYR A 60 -23.95 11.81 4.61
N LEU A 61 -23.56 10.93 3.69
CA LEU A 61 -24.48 9.94 3.13
C LEU A 61 -24.48 8.61 3.92
N ALA A 62 -23.41 8.37 4.67
CA ALA A 62 -23.21 7.15 5.45
C ALA A 62 -23.14 7.41 6.95
N ASN A 63 -23.58 6.43 7.74
CA ASN A 63 -23.54 6.44 9.19
C ASN A 63 -22.10 6.25 9.73
N ARG A 64 -21.95 6.12 11.04
CA ARG A 64 -20.63 5.93 11.68
C ARG A 64 -20.06 4.52 11.48
N ALA A 65 -20.88 3.55 11.10
CA ALA A 65 -20.47 2.21 10.69
C ALA A 65 -20.10 2.13 9.20
N HIS A 66 -20.07 3.27 8.49
CA HIS A 66 -19.78 3.37 7.06
C HIS A 66 -20.83 2.71 6.16
N GLU A 67 -22.04 2.50 6.66
CA GLU A 67 -23.19 2.06 5.87
C GLU A 67 -23.94 3.29 5.38
N PHE A 68 -24.30 3.31 4.10
CA PHE A 68 -25.08 4.38 3.50
C PHE A 68 -26.51 4.32 3.99
N GLU A 69 -27.02 5.46 4.44
CA GLU A 69 -28.44 5.69 4.78
C GLU A 69 -29.14 6.46 3.65
N PHE A 70 -28.36 7.12 2.78
CA PHE A 70 -28.82 7.76 1.55
C PHE A 70 -27.91 7.41 0.38
N ILE A 71 -28.49 7.08 -0.77
CA ILE A 71 -27.80 7.10 -2.06
C ILE A 71 -28.25 8.39 -2.75
N VAL A 72 -27.31 9.28 -3.06
CA VAL A 72 -27.60 10.53 -3.77
C VAL A 72 -26.87 10.55 -5.10
N PHE A 73 -27.64 10.57 -6.19
CA PHE A 73 -27.10 10.77 -7.53
C PHE A 73 -26.98 12.27 -7.79
N ASP A 74 -25.74 12.77 -7.85
CA ASP A 74 -25.40 14.17 -8.08
C ASP A 74 -25.11 14.40 -9.57
N LEU A 75 -26.06 14.97 -10.29
CA LEU A 75 -25.97 15.22 -11.74
C LEU A 75 -25.50 16.65 -11.99
N ASP A 76 -24.29 16.76 -12.57
CA ASP A 76 -23.58 18.02 -12.80
C ASP A 76 -23.50 18.36 -14.29
N ARG A 77 -23.95 19.57 -14.66
CA ARG A 77 -23.89 20.08 -16.04
C ARG A 77 -22.47 20.25 -16.55
N GLY A 78 -21.48 20.38 -15.66
CA GLY A 78 -20.08 20.39 -16.05
C GLY A 78 -19.59 19.06 -16.65
N ARG A 79 -20.38 17.97 -16.53
CA ARG A 79 -20.01 16.61 -16.94
C ARG A 79 -20.86 16.05 -18.08
N GLY A 80 -22.10 16.49 -18.24
CA GLY A 80 -23.00 15.96 -19.27
C GLY A 80 -24.36 16.64 -19.32
N ASP A 81 -25.29 16.02 -20.07
CA ASP A 81 -26.68 16.46 -20.22
C ASP A 81 -27.51 16.00 -19.00
N VAL A 82 -27.67 16.90 -18.04
CA VAL A 82 -28.32 16.61 -16.75
C VAL A 82 -29.79 16.26 -16.91
N GLU A 83 -30.53 16.92 -17.82
CA GLU A 83 -31.95 16.65 -18.03
C GLU A 83 -32.19 15.27 -18.63
N ARG A 84 -31.40 14.91 -19.65
CA ARG A 84 -31.46 13.58 -20.25
C ARG A 84 -31.12 12.50 -19.23
N ASP A 85 -30.03 12.67 -18.51
CA ASP A 85 -29.56 11.69 -17.54
C ASP A 85 -30.52 11.59 -16.34
N ALA A 86 -31.14 12.69 -15.92
CA ALA A 86 -32.16 12.67 -14.88
C ALA A 86 -33.42 11.92 -15.33
N ALA A 87 -33.87 12.11 -16.57
CA ALA A 87 -35.01 11.38 -17.11
C ALA A 87 -34.73 9.86 -17.15
N GLU A 88 -33.57 9.46 -17.68
CA GLU A 88 -33.16 8.04 -17.70
C GLU A 88 -33.05 7.46 -16.27
N LEU A 89 -32.47 8.22 -15.33
CA LEU A 89 -32.38 7.77 -13.94
C LEU A 89 -33.75 7.60 -13.28
N MET A 90 -34.67 8.54 -13.47
CA MET A 90 -36.02 8.48 -12.90
C MET A 90 -36.80 7.27 -13.46
N GLU A 91 -36.71 7.03 -14.78
CA GLU A 91 -37.30 5.83 -15.40
C GLU A 91 -36.76 4.53 -14.78
N LEU A 92 -35.45 4.46 -14.53
CA LEU A 92 -34.82 3.29 -13.90
C LEU A 92 -35.25 3.11 -12.44
N LEU A 93 -35.40 4.20 -11.68
CA LEU A 93 -35.84 4.17 -10.28
C LEU A 93 -37.32 3.75 -10.19
N GLU A 94 -38.16 4.26 -11.07
CA GLU A 94 -39.58 3.89 -11.16
C GLU A 94 -39.75 2.43 -11.57
N ALA A 95 -39.01 1.97 -12.59
CA ALA A 95 -39.01 0.56 -13.00
C ALA A 95 -38.48 -0.38 -11.90
N ALA A 96 -37.60 0.12 -11.02
CA ALA A 96 -37.11 -0.61 -9.87
C ALA A 96 -38.06 -0.54 -8.65
N ASP A 97 -39.14 0.23 -8.70
CA ASP A 97 -39.99 0.55 -7.55
C ASP A 97 -39.13 1.05 -6.37
N VAL A 98 -38.26 2.03 -6.67
CA VAL A 98 -37.39 2.71 -5.70
C VAL A 98 -37.94 4.10 -5.46
N ARG A 99 -38.23 4.43 -4.20
CA ARG A 99 -38.67 5.77 -3.80
C ARG A 99 -37.48 6.74 -3.79
N TYR A 100 -37.69 7.91 -4.37
CA TYR A 100 -36.66 8.94 -4.47
C TYR A 100 -37.23 10.35 -4.32
N LEU A 101 -36.37 11.32 -4.04
CA LEU A 101 -36.68 12.74 -3.97
C LEU A 101 -35.73 13.52 -4.87
N VAL A 102 -36.26 14.31 -5.80
CA VAL A 102 -35.47 15.17 -6.68
C VAL A 102 -35.29 16.54 -6.03
N CYS A 103 -34.07 17.06 -6.04
CA CYS A 103 -33.76 18.41 -5.61
C CYS A 103 -33.06 19.19 -6.72
N VAL A 104 -33.59 20.37 -7.03
CA VAL A 104 -32.98 21.31 -7.98
C VAL A 104 -31.97 22.18 -7.22
N SER A 105 -30.70 22.07 -7.60
CA SER A 105 -29.58 22.73 -6.94
C SER A 105 -29.17 24.02 -7.65
N GLY A 106 -29.51 25.17 -7.05
CA GLY A 106 -28.89 26.48 -7.32
C GLY A 106 -28.95 27.02 -8.77
N PRO A 107 -28.32 28.17 -9.05
CA PRO A 107 -28.40 28.86 -10.35
C PRO A 107 -27.79 28.06 -11.52
N GLY A 108 -26.95 27.06 -11.23
CA GLY A 108 -26.38 26.14 -12.24
C GLY A 108 -27.30 24.99 -12.67
N ARG A 109 -28.48 24.83 -12.05
CA ARG A 109 -29.47 23.78 -12.34
C ARG A 109 -28.87 22.36 -12.39
N GLY A 110 -28.00 22.03 -11.44
CA GLY A 110 -27.64 20.64 -11.16
C GLY A 110 -28.79 19.94 -10.43
N LEU A 111 -28.84 18.61 -10.47
CA LEU A 111 -29.91 17.82 -9.85
C LEU A 111 -29.33 16.83 -8.85
N HIS A 112 -29.88 16.80 -7.64
CA HIS A 112 -29.61 15.73 -6.68
C HIS A 112 -30.84 14.83 -6.61
N VAL A 113 -30.68 13.54 -6.92
CA VAL A 113 -31.73 12.54 -6.73
C VAL A 113 -31.41 11.74 -5.47
N TRP A 114 -32.16 12.00 -4.40
CA TRP A 114 -32.00 11.38 -3.08
C TRP A 114 -32.81 10.10 -2.99
N VAL A 115 -32.15 9.00 -2.64
CA VAL A 115 -32.78 7.70 -2.42
C VAL A 115 -32.50 7.30 -0.96
N PRO A 116 -33.49 7.37 -0.05
CA PRO A 116 -33.33 6.88 1.31
C PRO A 116 -33.21 5.35 1.27
N VAL A 117 -32.28 4.77 2.02
CA VAL A 117 -32.05 3.32 2.03
C VAL A 117 -31.90 2.82 3.46
N VAL A 118 -32.24 1.56 3.69
CA VAL A 118 -31.81 0.88 4.92
C VAL A 118 -30.28 0.90 4.96
N PRO A 119 -29.64 0.92 6.15
CA PRO A 119 -28.18 0.93 6.26
C PRO A 119 -27.55 -0.10 5.32
N THR A 120 -26.91 0.39 4.26
CA THR A 120 -26.43 -0.42 3.14
C THR A 120 -24.93 -0.36 3.05
N ALA A 121 -24.29 -1.52 2.90
CA ALA A 121 -22.83 -1.62 2.82
C ALA A 121 -22.25 -0.77 1.68
N ALA A 122 -21.13 -0.10 1.95
CA ALA A 122 -20.47 0.77 0.98
C ALA A 122 -20.10 0.07 -0.34
N ALA A 123 -19.73 -1.22 -0.29
CA ALA A 123 -19.44 -2.01 -1.48
C ALA A 123 -20.65 -2.10 -2.44
N VAL A 124 -21.86 -2.30 -1.91
CA VAL A 124 -23.11 -2.36 -2.69
C VAL A 124 -23.37 -1.02 -3.37
N VAL A 125 -23.31 0.08 -2.60
CA VAL A 125 -23.53 1.44 -3.14
C VAL A 125 -22.49 1.80 -4.20
N ARG A 126 -21.23 1.39 -4.01
CA ARG A 126 -20.14 1.62 -4.99
C ARG A 126 -20.38 0.90 -6.31
N CYS A 127 -20.87 -0.34 -6.27
CA CYS A 127 -21.24 -1.09 -7.48
C CYS A 127 -22.38 -0.41 -8.24
N LEU A 128 -23.44 -0.01 -7.52
CA LEU A 128 -24.57 0.75 -8.08
C LEU A 128 -24.11 2.08 -8.71
N ALA A 129 -23.30 2.86 -7.99
CA ALA A 129 -22.81 4.17 -8.45
C ALA A 129 -21.95 4.04 -9.71
N ARG A 130 -21.06 3.03 -9.77
CA ARG A 130 -20.24 2.76 -10.96
C ARG A 130 -21.08 2.31 -12.15
N ALA A 131 -22.15 1.54 -11.91
CA ALA A 131 -23.06 1.10 -12.95
C ALA A 131 -23.88 2.26 -13.51
N ALA A 132 -24.44 3.09 -12.63
CA ALA A 132 -25.13 4.33 -13.00
C ALA A 132 -24.20 5.28 -13.79
N ALA A 133 -22.95 5.48 -13.36
CA ALA A 133 -22.01 6.36 -14.05
C ALA A 133 -21.62 5.89 -15.47
N ARG A 134 -21.78 4.60 -15.81
CA ARG A 134 -21.60 4.14 -17.20
C ARG A 134 -22.73 4.57 -18.13
N ARG A 135 -23.93 4.78 -17.57
CA ARG A 135 -25.13 5.16 -18.32
C ARG A 135 -25.42 6.66 -18.27
N LEU A 136 -25.02 7.33 -17.19
CA LEU A 136 -25.32 8.72 -16.88
C LEU A 136 -24.01 9.56 -16.83
N PRO A 137 -23.54 10.10 -17.96
CA PRO A 137 -22.28 10.85 -18.02
C PRO A 137 -22.19 12.06 -17.09
N SER A 138 -23.32 12.68 -16.75
CA SER A 138 -23.38 13.84 -15.85
C SER A 138 -23.20 13.50 -14.36
N LEU A 139 -23.24 12.21 -13.99
CA LEU A 139 -23.16 11.78 -12.59
C LEU A 139 -21.77 11.95 -11.98
N ASP A 140 -21.68 12.70 -10.88
CA ASP A 140 -20.52 12.65 -9.98
C ASP A 140 -20.66 11.50 -8.98
N LEU A 141 -19.86 10.46 -9.17
CA LEU A 141 -19.81 9.29 -8.28
C LEU A 141 -18.99 9.53 -7.00
N SER A 142 -18.33 10.69 -6.86
CA SER A 142 -17.46 10.98 -5.71
C SER A 142 -18.17 10.88 -4.35
N PRO A 143 -19.44 11.33 -4.16
CA PRO A 143 -20.11 11.22 -2.87
C PRO A 143 -20.48 9.78 -2.51
N LEU A 144 -20.68 8.92 -3.51
CA LEU A 144 -21.11 7.52 -3.34
C LEU A 144 -19.95 6.53 -3.19
N THR A 145 -18.72 6.94 -3.52
CA THR A 145 -17.54 6.06 -3.47
C THR A 145 -16.74 6.18 -2.18
N ASN A 146 -17.05 7.14 -1.32
CA ASN A 146 -16.33 7.34 -0.06
C ASN A 146 -17.29 7.42 1.14
N PRO A 147 -17.54 6.31 1.86
CA PRO A 147 -18.45 6.33 3.01
C PRO A 147 -17.94 7.17 4.19
N ARG A 148 -16.65 7.52 4.24
CA ARG A 148 -16.09 8.32 5.33
C ARG A 148 -16.44 9.79 5.18
N THR A 149 -16.29 10.34 3.97
CA THR A 149 -16.40 11.79 3.73
C THR A 149 -17.42 12.19 2.67
N GLY A 150 -18.01 11.22 1.97
CA GLY A 150 -19.04 11.44 0.96
C GLY A 150 -20.23 12.18 1.56
N CYS A 151 -20.54 13.32 0.96
CA CYS A 151 -21.57 14.22 1.43
C CYS A 151 -22.20 14.99 0.27
N VAL A 152 -23.49 15.29 0.39
CA VAL A 152 -24.24 16.11 -0.57
C VAL A 152 -25.08 17.12 0.19
N ARG A 153 -25.34 18.27 -0.42
CA ARG A 153 -26.19 19.32 0.17
C ARG A 153 -27.63 18.81 0.28
N PRO A 154 -28.19 18.74 1.49
CA PRO A 154 -29.54 18.23 1.69
C PRO A 154 -30.60 19.19 1.13
N PRO A 155 -31.85 18.71 0.99
CA PRO A 155 -33.01 19.57 0.80
C PRO A 155 -33.00 20.83 1.71
N GLY A 156 -33.22 21.99 1.11
CA GLY A 156 -33.28 23.29 1.78
C GLY A 156 -31.93 23.91 2.15
N ALA A 157 -30.79 23.23 1.95
CA ALA A 157 -29.48 23.81 2.24
C ALA A 157 -29.12 24.94 1.25
N PRO A 158 -28.47 26.01 1.73
CA PRO A 158 -28.12 27.15 0.89
C PRO A 158 -26.96 26.84 -0.07
N HIS A 159 -27.00 27.52 -1.22
CA HIS A 159 -25.99 27.45 -2.27
C HIS A 159 -24.99 28.61 -2.15
N ARG A 160 -23.69 28.37 -2.44
CA ARG A 160 -22.63 29.39 -2.37
C ARG A 160 -22.90 30.63 -3.24
N HIS A 161 -23.53 30.43 -4.40
CA HIS A 161 -23.94 31.48 -5.35
C HIS A 161 -25.39 31.97 -5.16
N GLY A 162 -26.01 31.71 -4.02
CA GLY A 162 -27.41 32.07 -3.73
C GLY A 162 -28.42 31.02 -4.17
N GLY A 163 -29.60 31.06 -3.54
CA GLY A 163 -30.63 30.02 -3.65
C GLY A 163 -30.44 28.87 -2.66
N ILE A 164 -31.37 27.91 -2.69
CA ILE A 164 -31.36 26.70 -1.86
C ILE A 164 -31.48 25.45 -2.74
N SER A 165 -31.14 24.28 -2.19
CA SER A 165 -31.49 22.98 -2.77
C SER A 165 -33.00 22.80 -2.64
N THR A 166 -33.77 22.94 -3.73
CA THR A 166 -35.23 22.94 -3.68
C THR A 166 -35.78 21.56 -4.04
N PRO A 167 -36.44 20.84 -3.11
CA PRO A 167 -37.12 19.58 -3.40
C PRO A 167 -38.30 19.80 -4.32
N VAL A 168 -38.45 18.93 -5.31
CA VAL A 168 -39.52 18.98 -6.30
C VAL A 168 -40.16 17.61 -6.50
N ASP A 169 -41.44 17.62 -6.83
CA ASP A 169 -42.20 16.49 -7.36
C ASP A 169 -42.80 16.93 -8.70
N GLN A 170 -42.59 16.16 -9.76
CA GLN A 170 -42.94 16.54 -11.14
C GLN A 170 -42.51 17.99 -11.49
N TRP A 171 -41.31 18.38 -11.04
CA TRP A 171 -40.72 19.72 -11.21
C TRP A 171 -41.43 20.86 -10.47
N ILE A 172 -42.38 20.55 -9.58
CA ILE A 172 -43.09 21.51 -8.73
C ILE A 172 -42.48 21.46 -7.32
N PRO A 173 -42.08 22.60 -6.72
CA PRO A 173 -41.57 22.63 -5.35
C PRO A 173 -42.57 22.04 -4.34
N ILE A 174 -42.08 21.16 -3.48
CA ILE A 174 -42.91 20.54 -2.42
C ILE A 174 -42.65 21.19 -1.05
N THR A 175 -43.40 20.80 -0.02
CA THR A 175 -43.24 21.32 1.34
C THR A 175 -42.13 20.56 2.11
N PRO A 176 -41.57 21.15 3.18
CA PRO A 176 -40.65 20.46 4.09
C PRO A 176 -41.20 19.14 4.63
N GLN A 177 -42.49 19.09 4.95
CA GLN A 177 -43.15 17.89 5.48
C GLN A 177 -43.27 16.79 4.42
N ALA A 178 -43.59 17.15 3.17
CA ALA A 178 -43.63 16.20 2.06
C ALA A 178 -42.24 15.62 1.76
N ALA A 179 -41.21 16.48 1.71
CA ALA A 179 -39.82 16.02 1.55
C ALA A 179 -39.39 15.10 2.70
N ALA A 180 -39.78 15.41 3.94
CA ALA A 180 -39.49 14.58 5.10
C ALA A 180 -40.19 13.22 5.03
N ALA A 181 -41.45 13.16 4.59
CA ALA A 181 -42.18 11.91 4.42
C ALA A 181 -41.47 10.96 3.43
N VAL A 182 -41.03 11.48 2.28
CA VAL A 182 -40.28 10.67 1.29
C VAL A 182 -38.97 10.14 1.88
N LEU A 183 -38.18 11.02 2.53
CA LEU A 183 -36.86 10.65 3.05
C LEU A 183 -36.89 9.81 4.33
N ALA A 184 -37.97 9.86 5.11
CA ALA A 184 -38.11 9.11 6.35
C ALA A 184 -38.40 7.62 6.14
N GLU A 185 -38.84 7.24 4.95
CA GLU A 185 -39.17 5.86 4.61
C GLU A 185 -38.03 5.26 3.75
N PRO A 186 -37.12 4.44 4.31
CA PRO A 186 -36.01 3.87 3.54
C PRO A 186 -36.47 2.79 2.55
N ASN A 187 -35.81 2.72 1.40
CA ASN A 187 -35.91 1.59 0.47
C ASN A 187 -35.17 0.38 1.05
N ASP A 188 -35.74 -0.82 0.85
CA ASP A 188 -35.15 -2.06 1.33
C ASP A 188 -34.08 -2.61 0.36
N GLY A 189 -33.43 -3.70 0.77
CA GLY A 189 -32.42 -4.35 -0.06
C GLY A 189 -32.99 -5.00 -1.33
N GLN A 190 -34.30 -5.24 -1.44
CA GLN A 190 -34.89 -5.82 -2.64
C GLN A 190 -35.09 -4.76 -3.72
N ALA A 191 -35.53 -3.56 -3.34
CA ALA A 191 -35.59 -2.40 -4.23
C ALA A 191 -34.21 -2.10 -4.83
N LEU A 192 -33.16 -2.13 -4.00
CA LEU A 192 -31.78 -1.95 -4.48
C LEU A 192 -31.30 -3.07 -5.40
N LYS A 193 -31.72 -4.32 -5.18
CA LYS A 193 -31.40 -5.43 -6.09
C LYS A 193 -32.08 -5.27 -7.45
N ARG A 194 -33.34 -4.85 -7.50
CA ARG A 194 -34.04 -4.56 -8.76
C ARG A 194 -33.33 -3.45 -9.53
N LEU A 195 -32.95 -2.37 -8.84
CA LEU A 195 -32.16 -1.30 -9.43
C LEU A 195 -30.79 -1.79 -9.93
N ALA A 196 -30.11 -2.64 -9.17
CA ALA A 196 -28.83 -3.23 -9.57
C ALA A 196 -28.95 -4.03 -10.87
N VAL A 197 -30.03 -4.80 -11.03
CA VAL A 197 -30.30 -5.57 -12.26
C VAL A 197 -30.53 -4.63 -13.45
N LEU A 198 -31.36 -3.60 -13.29
CA LEU A 198 -31.65 -2.62 -14.37
C LEU A 198 -30.41 -1.81 -14.79
N LEU A 199 -29.47 -1.59 -13.87
CA LEU A 199 -28.21 -0.90 -14.12
C LEU A 199 -27.08 -1.81 -14.61
N ASP A 200 -27.28 -3.13 -14.64
CA ASP A 200 -26.22 -4.13 -14.85
C ASP A 200 -25.04 -3.92 -13.87
N ALA A 201 -25.37 -3.79 -12.59
CA ALA A 201 -24.40 -3.58 -11.52
C ALA A 201 -23.77 -4.91 -11.08
N ALA A 202 -22.45 -4.91 -10.92
CA ALA A 202 -21.72 -6.06 -10.39
C ALA A 202 -22.18 -6.38 -8.96
N THR A 203 -22.32 -7.66 -8.63
CA THR A 203 -22.61 -8.09 -7.26
C THR A 203 -21.33 -8.01 -6.44
N PRO A 204 -21.28 -7.24 -5.33
CA PRO A 204 -20.10 -7.19 -4.48
C PRO A 204 -19.90 -8.53 -3.76
N GLU A 205 -18.65 -9.00 -3.74
CA GLU A 205 -18.28 -10.21 -3.02
C GLU A 205 -18.53 -10.07 -1.51
N PRO A 206 -19.01 -11.12 -0.81
CA PRO A 206 -19.23 -11.07 0.64
C PRO A 206 -17.97 -10.66 1.42
N ALA A 207 -16.79 -11.07 0.94
CA ALA A 207 -15.51 -10.70 1.53
C ALA A 207 -15.21 -9.19 1.40
N GLN A 208 -15.66 -8.55 0.31
CA GLN A 208 -15.52 -7.10 0.13
C GLN A 208 -16.45 -6.34 1.09
N ILE A 209 -17.67 -6.83 1.27
CA ILE A 209 -18.62 -6.29 2.26
C ILE A 209 -18.03 -6.41 3.67
N GLU A 210 -17.47 -7.57 4.02
CA GLU A 210 -16.83 -7.82 5.32
C GLU A 210 -15.58 -6.97 5.55
N ALA A 211 -14.74 -6.79 4.52
CA ALA A 211 -13.54 -5.96 4.59
C ALA A 211 -13.84 -4.47 4.80
N GLU A 212 -14.99 -4.00 4.31
CA GLU A 212 -15.43 -2.61 4.44
C GLU A 212 -16.31 -2.37 5.68
N ALA A 213 -16.75 -3.42 6.37
CA ALA A 213 -17.55 -3.34 7.58
C ALA A 213 -16.72 -2.83 8.79
N VAL A 214 -17.25 -1.84 9.50
CA VAL A 214 -16.68 -1.38 10.78
C VAL A 214 -16.92 -2.45 11.85
N ARG A 215 -15.91 -2.76 12.65
CA ARG A 215 -16.04 -3.78 13.70
C ARG A 215 -17.03 -3.32 14.76
N THR A 216 -18.02 -4.15 15.08
CA THR A 216 -19.03 -3.85 16.09
C THR A 216 -18.41 -3.69 17.48
N ILE A 217 -18.81 -2.64 18.20
CA ILE A 217 -18.45 -2.43 19.61
C ILE A 217 -19.62 -2.90 20.46
N GLU A 218 -19.37 -3.86 21.34
CA GLU A 218 -20.30 -4.26 22.40
C GLU A 218 -20.14 -3.32 23.60
N GLN A 219 -21.26 -2.76 24.07
CA GLN A 219 -21.34 -2.07 25.35
C GLN A 219 -21.84 -3.04 26.41
N GLY A 220 -21.08 -3.24 27.48
CA GLY A 220 -21.46 -4.15 28.57
C GLY A 220 -20.96 -3.67 29.93
N PRO A 221 -21.31 -4.38 31.02
CA PRO A 221 -20.95 -4.02 32.40
C PRO A 221 -19.43 -4.01 32.66
N ARG A 222 -18.61 -4.51 31.72
CA ARG A 222 -17.14 -4.54 31.75
C ARG A 222 -16.49 -3.44 30.88
N GLY A 223 -17.26 -2.46 30.42
CA GLY A 223 -16.82 -1.41 29.50
C GLY A 223 -16.89 -1.82 28.02
N PRO A 224 -16.58 -0.89 27.08
CA PRO A 224 -16.67 -1.17 25.65
C PRO A 224 -15.62 -2.20 25.22
N ARG A 225 -15.98 -3.08 24.29
CA ARG A 225 -15.04 -4.02 23.64
C ARG A 225 -15.47 -4.30 22.21
N LEU A 226 -14.54 -4.76 21.37
CA LEU A 226 -14.91 -5.29 20.06
C LEU A 226 -15.68 -6.61 20.20
N ALA A 227 -16.72 -6.77 19.39
CA ALA A 227 -17.62 -7.92 19.45
C ALA A 227 -16.91 -9.26 19.17
N GLY A 228 -17.42 -10.32 19.81
CA GLY A 228 -16.97 -11.70 19.60
C GLY A 228 -16.00 -12.26 20.64
N ARG A 229 -15.41 -13.43 20.31
CA ARG A 229 -14.54 -14.20 21.21
C ARG A 229 -13.14 -13.58 21.31
N ARG A 230 -12.61 -13.48 22.54
CA ARG A 230 -11.23 -13.05 22.82
C ARG A 230 -10.20 -13.91 22.08
N HIS A 231 -9.22 -13.27 21.47
CA HIS A 231 -8.07 -13.91 20.84
C HIS A 231 -6.81 -13.80 21.72
N PRO A 232 -5.92 -14.80 21.72
CA PRO A 232 -4.57 -14.62 22.22
C PRO A 232 -3.87 -13.48 21.48
N CYS A 233 -3.11 -12.66 22.20
CA CYS A 233 -2.27 -11.63 21.59
C CYS A 233 -0.95 -11.50 22.34
N ASP A 234 0.13 -11.37 21.57
CA ASP A 234 1.44 -11.08 22.12
C ASP A 234 1.66 -9.55 22.16
N VAL A 235 1.94 -9.06 23.36
CA VAL A 235 2.33 -7.67 23.63
C VAL A 235 3.68 -7.60 24.35
N ALA A 236 4.40 -8.72 24.47
CA ALA A 236 5.64 -8.82 25.23
C ALA A 236 6.72 -7.88 24.71
N GLU A 237 6.87 -7.76 23.39
CA GLU A 237 7.81 -6.83 22.77
C GLU A 237 7.42 -5.37 23.05
N LEU A 238 6.12 -5.02 22.97
CA LEU A 238 5.65 -3.67 23.27
C LEU A 238 5.83 -3.30 24.75
N LEU A 239 5.70 -4.28 25.65
CA LEU A 239 5.99 -4.13 27.08
C LEU A 239 7.50 -3.97 27.33
N ALA A 240 8.35 -4.72 26.62
CA ALA A 240 9.80 -4.70 26.77
C ALA A 240 10.46 -3.45 26.15
N THR A 241 9.81 -2.80 25.19
CA THR A 241 10.33 -1.64 24.47
C THR A 241 10.34 -0.40 25.36
N THR A 242 11.52 0.20 25.58
CA THR A 242 11.64 1.52 26.21
C THR A 242 11.24 2.60 25.20
N PRO A 243 10.17 3.39 25.45
CA PRO A 243 9.78 4.44 24.53
C PRO A 243 10.79 5.61 24.57
N GLU A 244 10.94 6.31 23.45
CA GLU A 244 11.66 7.58 23.38
C GLU A 244 11.12 8.57 24.44
N ALA A 245 11.95 9.54 24.83
CA ALA A 245 11.55 10.59 25.76
C ALA A 245 10.23 11.24 25.29
N GLU A 246 9.30 11.46 26.22
CA GLU A 246 7.96 12.05 25.99
C GLU A 246 6.97 11.19 25.16
N ARG A 247 7.40 10.10 24.52
CA ARG A 247 6.55 9.22 23.70
C ARG A 247 5.90 8.05 24.46
N GLY A 248 6.02 8.01 25.79
CA GLY A 248 5.43 6.94 26.60
C GLY A 248 3.89 6.84 26.48
N HIS A 249 3.20 7.96 26.22
CA HIS A 249 1.75 7.98 26.03
C HIS A 249 1.33 7.23 24.74
N ALA A 250 2.09 7.41 23.66
CA ALA A 250 1.88 6.73 22.39
C ALA A 250 2.16 5.22 22.51
N GLN A 251 3.21 4.84 23.25
CA GLN A 251 3.51 3.43 23.52
C GLN A 251 2.39 2.73 24.30
N LEU A 252 1.85 3.39 25.35
CA LEU A 252 0.69 2.86 26.08
C LEU A 252 -0.54 2.71 25.16
N ALA A 253 -0.79 3.70 24.29
CA ALA A 253 -1.88 3.62 23.33
C ALA A 253 -1.74 2.42 22.37
N ARG A 254 -0.53 2.14 21.85
CA ARG A 254 -0.26 0.97 20.99
C ARG A 254 -0.60 -0.35 21.69
N ILE A 255 -0.21 -0.49 22.96
CA ILE A 255 -0.52 -1.69 23.77
C ILE A 255 -2.03 -1.85 23.93
N LEU A 256 -2.74 -0.79 24.32
CA LEU A 256 -4.19 -0.83 24.54
C LEU A 256 -4.96 -1.13 23.24
N VAL A 257 -4.54 -0.55 22.11
CA VAL A 257 -5.13 -0.83 20.80
C VAL A 257 -4.91 -2.30 20.40
N ARG A 258 -3.71 -2.86 20.63
CA ARG A 258 -3.42 -4.27 20.33
C ARG A 258 -4.28 -5.23 21.16
N LEU A 259 -4.49 -4.92 22.44
CA LEU A 259 -5.39 -5.67 23.33
C LEU A 259 -6.86 -5.53 22.88
N ALA A 260 -7.29 -4.34 22.48
CA ALA A 260 -8.64 -4.09 21.97
C ALA A 260 -8.91 -4.86 20.65
N LEU A 261 -7.96 -4.87 19.71
CA LEU A 261 -8.03 -5.66 18.46
C LEU A 261 -8.13 -7.16 18.76
N ALA A 262 -7.49 -7.63 19.82
CA ALA A 262 -7.58 -9.01 20.31
C ALA A 262 -8.87 -9.30 21.12
N ARG A 263 -9.80 -8.34 21.18
CA ARG A 263 -11.12 -8.45 21.82
C ARG A 263 -11.04 -8.71 23.33
N TRP A 264 -10.01 -8.18 23.98
CA TRP A 264 -9.90 -8.18 25.45
C TRP A 264 -10.94 -7.23 26.06
N SER A 265 -11.30 -7.44 27.32
CA SER A 265 -12.11 -6.51 28.11
C SER A 265 -11.24 -5.56 28.95
N ALA A 266 -11.80 -4.41 29.34
CA ALA A 266 -11.08 -3.42 30.15
C ALA A 266 -10.50 -4.03 31.45
N PRO A 267 -11.24 -4.85 32.24
CA PRO A 267 -10.68 -5.45 33.45
C PRO A 267 -9.53 -6.42 33.19
N GLU A 268 -9.55 -7.14 32.06
CA GLU A 268 -8.46 -8.05 31.67
C GLU A 268 -7.19 -7.29 31.28
N ALA A 269 -7.35 -6.20 30.51
CA ALA A 269 -6.25 -5.31 30.16
C ALA A 269 -5.63 -4.70 31.41
N VAL A 270 -6.45 -4.20 32.36
CA VAL A 270 -5.96 -3.66 33.64
C VAL A 270 -5.13 -4.71 34.40
N ARG A 271 -5.64 -5.94 34.56
CA ARG A 271 -4.90 -7.01 35.26
C ARG A 271 -3.55 -7.32 34.61
N LEU A 272 -3.50 -7.41 33.28
CA LEU A 272 -2.25 -7.68 32.57
C LEU A 272 -1.24 -6.55 32.74
N LEU A 273 -1.69 -5.30 32.65
CA LEU A 273 -0.81 -4.13 32.78
C LEU A 273 -0.29 -3.95 34.21
N GLU A 274 -1.13 -4.16 35.23
CA GLU A 274 -0.71 -4.10 36.63
C GLU A 274 0.26 -5.24 36.98
N ALA A 275 0.07 -6.45 36.44
CA ALA A 275 1.00 -7.56 36.63
C ALA A 275 2.37 -7.33 35.97
N ASN A 276 2.46 -6.44 34.97
CA ASN A 276 3.68 -6.13 34.24
C ASN A 276 4.14 -4.68 34.45
N LEU A 277 3.75 -4.04 35.56
CA LEU A 277 3.94 -2.60 35.78
C LEU A 277 5.40 -2.14 35.67
N GLU A 278 6.35 -3.03 35.95
CA GLU A 278 7.78 -2.73 35.87
C GLU A 278 8.33 -2.67 34.44
N ALA A 279 7.57 -3.14 33.45
CA ALA A 279 7.99 -3.20 32.06
C ALA A 279 8.29 -1.79 31.48
N PRO A 280 9.37 -1.62 30.69
CA PRO A 280 9.77 -0.32 30.16
C PRO A 280 8.67 0.40 29.35
N GLY A 281 7.86 -0.35 28.60
CA GLY A 281 6.76 0.16 27.79
C GLY A 281 5.62 0.79 28.58
N LEU A 282 5.55 0.54 29.90
CA LEU A 282 4.53 1.07 30.79
C LEU A 282 4.98 2.31 31.57
N ILE A 283 6.07 2.96 31.16
CA ILE A 283 6.59 4.16 31.85
C ILE A 283 5.55 5.27 32.00
N HIS A 284 4.64 5.46 31.02
CA HIS A 284 3.57 6.46 31.10
C HIS A 284 2.43 6.06 32.05
N LEU A 285 2.21 4.76 32.22
CA LEU A 285 1.26 4.23 33.20
C LEU A 285 1.85 4.34 34.62
N ARG A 286 3.15 4.14 34.77
CA ARG A 286 3.85 4.20 36.07
C ARG A 286 4.15 5.64 36.51
N ARG A 287 4.47 6.55 35.59
CA ARG A 287 4.91 7.93 35.88
C ARG A 287 4.06 8.99 35.20
N GLN A 288 3.94 10.13 35.86
CA GLN A 288 3.42 11.37 35.27
C GLN A 288 4.60 12.25 34.85
N GLY A 289 4.65 12.67 33.59
CA GLY A 289 5.65 13.61 33.05
C GLY A 289 5.34 15.06 33.42
N GLY A 290 6.39 15.89 33.58
CA GLY A 290 6.33 17.31 33.96
C GLY A 290 7.55 17.75 34.77
N ALA A 291 7.57 19.02 35.24
CA ALA A 291 8.67 19.63 35.99
C ALA A 291 9.09 18.86 37.28
N ARG A 292 8.23 17.98 37.79
CA ARG A 292 8.58 16.96 38.80
C ARG A 292 7.98 15.62 38.39
N SER A 293 8.85 14.70 37.96
CA SER A 293 8.47 13.32 37.64
C SER A 293 8.05 12.58 38.92
N ARG A 294 6.78 12.17 39.00
CA ARG A 294 6.24 11.39 40.14
C ARG A 294 5.66 10.05 39.69
N LEU A 295 5.64 9.08 40.61
CA LEU A 295 4.93 7.81 40.44
C LEU A 295 3.41 8.00 40.58
N ARG A 296 2.63 7.27 39.79
CA ARG A 296 1.17 7.27 39.86
C ARG A 296 0.67 6.22 40.84
N GLY A 297 -0.31 6.58 41.68
CA GLY A 297 -0.97 5.64 42.60
C GLY A 297 -1.94 4.69 41.87
N PRO A 298 -2.35 3.56 42.48
CA PRO A 298 -3.22 2.56 41.85
C PRO A 298 -4.54 3.12 41.29
N GLY A 299 -5.23 4.00 42.03
CA GLY A 299 -6.46 4.63 41.57
C GLY A 299 -6.27 5.54 40.35
N GLU A 300 -5.13 6.26 40.29
CA GLU A 300 -4.81 7.13 39.15
C GLU A 300 -4.48 6.34 37.89
N ARG A 301 -3.84 5.17 38.04
CA ARG A 301 -3.54 4.23 36.95
C ARG A 301 -4.82 3.62 36.40
N ALA A 302 -5.69 3.12 37.27
CA ALA A 302 -6.99 2.58 36.87
C ALA A 302 -7.84 3.60 36.11
N ALA A 303 -7.90 4.84 36.60
CA ALA A 303 -8.62 5.93 35.92
C ALA A 303 -7.98 6.32 34.57
N LEU A 304 -6.64 6.28 34.46
CA LEU A 304 -5.95 6.50 33.19
C LEU A 304 -6.25 5.40 32.18
N ILE A 305 -6.17 4.13 32.58
CA ILE A 305 -6.47 2.99 31.72
C ILE A 305 -7.91 3.07 31.24
N ALA A 306 -8.88 3.30 32.13
CA ALA A 306 -10.30 3.43 31.76
C ALA A 306 -10.52 4.50 30.67
N ARG A 307 -9.98 5.71 30.86
CA ARG A 307 -10.11 6.80 29.86
C ARG A 307 -9.43 6.49 28.53
N GLN A 308 -8.29 5.81 28.55
CA GLN A 308 -7.56 5.46 27.33
C GLN A 308 -8.15 4.24 26.63
N TRP A 309 -8.82 3.35 27.37
CA TRP A 309 -9.46 2.15 26.86
C TRP A 309 -10.59 2.47 25.89
N ASP A 310 -11.49 3.37 26.25
CA ASP A 310 -12.61 3.77 25.39
C ASP A 310 -12.12 4.32 24.04
N ARG A 311 -11.05 5.14 24.08
CA ARG A 311 -10.39 5.68 22.89
C ARG A 311 -9.71 4.59 22.08
N ALA A 312 -9.06 3.64 22.74
CA ALA A 312 -8.39 2.53 22.09
C ALA A 312 -9.38 1.58 21.39
N VAL A 313 -10.53 1.28 22.01
CA VAL A 313 -11.59 0.45 21.40
C VAL A 313 -12.26 1.18 20.26
N ALA A 314 -12.58 2.46 20.42
CA ALA A 314 -13.14 3.27 19.34
C ALA A 314 -12.19 3.36 18.14
N TYR A 315 -10.89 3.54 18.38
CA TYR A 315 -9.88 3.52 17.33
C TYR A 315 -9.71 2.11 16.73
N ALA A 316 -9.67 1.05 17.55
CA ALA A 316 -9.55 -0.32 17.06
C ALA A 316 -10.77 -0.78 16.24
N ALA A 317 -11.94 -0.17 16.43
CA ALA A 317 -13.12 -0.41 15.62
C ALA A 317 -13.02 0.22 14.22
N THR A 318 -12.34 1.37 14.10
CA THR A 318 -12.08 2.03 12.81
C THR A 318 -10.88 1.46 12.09
N LEU A 319 -9.97 0.79 12.82
CA LEU A 319 -8.92 0.00 12.22
C LEU A 319 -9.55 -1.14 11.42
N ARG A 320 -9.29 -1.10 10.12
CA ARG A 320 -9.67 -2.17 9.20
C ARG A 320 -9.15 -3.50 9.76
N PRO A 321 -9.84 -4.62 9.53
CA PRO A 321 -9.17 -5.90 9.61
C PRO A 321 -7.92 -5.83 8.75
N GLU A 322 -6.76 -5.75 9.39
CA GLU A 322 -5.53 -6.16 8.74
C GLU A 322 -5.77 -7.61 8.34
N ALA A 323 -6.08 -7.81 7.05
CA ALA A 323 -5.31 -8.81 6.32
C ALA A 323 -3.86 -8.58 6.75
N ALA A 324 -3.24 -9.63 7.29
CA ALA A 324 -1.89 -9.66 7.82
C ALA A 324 -0.92 -8.74 7.06
N PRO A 325 0.06 -8.14 7.74
CA PRO A 325 0.72 -6.88 7.35
C PRO A 325 1.10 -6.84 5.87
N VAL A 326 0.54 -5.86 5.16
CA VAL A 326 1.07 -5.39 3.89
C VAL A 326 2.05 -4.27 4.22
N ASP A 327 3.33 -4.64 4.34
CA ASP A 327 4.41 -3.66 4.27
C ASP A 327 4.59 -3.22 2.82
N GLY A 328 4.36 -1.93 2.58
CA GLY A 328 4.73 -1.25 1.34
C GLY A 328 3.57 -0.52 0.67
N ALA A 329 3.15 0.60 1.26
CA ALA A 329 2.51 1.64 0.47
C ALA A 329 3.58 2.31 -0.40
N GLN A 330 3.49 2.12 -1.71
CA GLN A 330 3.84 3.14 -2.69
C GLN A 330 2.70 3.25 -3.69
N ASP A 331 2.35 4.51 -3.94
CA ASP A 331 1.23 4.96 -4.73
C ASP A 331 1.30 4.54 -6.21
N ASP A 332 0.10 4.42 -6.75
CA ASP A 332 -0.33 4.63 -8.13
C ASP A 332 0.14 3.71 -9.27
N VAL A 333 -0.90 3.34 -10.03
CA VAL A 333 -0.95 2.67 -11.34
C VAL A 333 -0.76 1.17 -11.33
N GLU A 334 -1.84 0.43 -11.06
CA GLU A 334 -2.10 -0.78 -11.83
C GLU A 334 -3.58 -0.89 -12.17
N GLN A 335 -3.84 -0.83 -13.48
CA GLN A 335 -5.15 -0.93 -14.10
C GLN A 335 -5.74 -2.31 -13.87
N SER A 336 -6.99 -2.32 -13.40
CA SER A 336 -8.06 -3.28 -13.67
C SER A 336 -7.64 -4.65 -14.26
N ALA A 337 -7.28 -5.59 -13.39
CA ALA A 337 -7.55 -7.01 -13.62
C ALA A 337 -8.67 -7.44 -12.65
N PRO A 338 -9.70 -8.21 -13.10
CA PRO A 338 -10.67 -8.80 -12.20
C PRO A 338 -9.95 -9.62 -11.10
N ALA A 339 -10.43 -9.59 -9.87
CA ALA A 339 -9.78 -10.29 -8.74
C ALA A 339 -9.53 -11.79 -9.01
N GLU A 340 -10.37 -12.42 -9.85
CA GLU A 340 -10.22 -13.80 -10.32
C GLU A 340 -8.96 -14.03 -11.16
N ASP A 341 -8.56 -13.07 -12.02
CA ASP A 341 -7.35 -13.16 -12.85
C ASP A 341 -6.08 -13.07 -11.98
N TRP A 342 -6.10 -12.22 -10.95
CA TRP A 342 -4.96 -12.09 -10.04
C TRP A 342 -4.78 -13.36 -9.18
N ASP A 343 -5.87 -13.94 -8.67
CA ASP A 343 -5.81 -15.17 -7.86
C ASP A 343 -5.34 -16.37 -8.70
N ALA A 344 -5.78 -16.49 -9.95
CA ALA A 344 -5.31 -17.50 -10.88
C ALA A 344 -3.80 -17.33 -11.20
N ARG A 345 -3.35 -16.10 -11.46
CA ARG A 345 -1.93 -15.79 -11.67
C ARG A 345 -1.10 -16.06 -10.43
N LEU A 346 -1.62 -15.77 -9.24
CA LEU A 346 -0.96 -16.10 -7.98
C LEU A 346 -0.81 -17.61 -7.80
N ALA A 347 -1.87 -18.38 -8.06
CA ALA A 347 -1.88 -19.83 -7.99
C ALA A 347 -0.90 -20.48 -9.00
N ALA A 348 -0.57 -19.80 -10.11
CA ALA A 348 0.46 -20.24 -11.05
C ALA A 348 1.89 -19.86 -10.61
N VAL A 349 2.10 -18.61 -10.22
CA VAL A 349 3.44 -18.05 -9.96
C VAL A 349 4.06 -18.59 -8.68
N VAL A 350 3.28 -18.80 -7.62
CA VAL A 350 3.82 -19.28 -6.34
C VAL A 350 4.40 -20.70 -6.45
N PRO A 351 3.68 -21.69 -7.00
CA PRO A 351 4.27 -23.01 -7.27
C PRO A 351 5.44 -22.96 -8.25
N LEU A 352 5.38 -22.12 -9.29
CA LEU A 352 6.50 -21.94 -10.21
C LEU A 352 7.77 -21.51 -9.47
N VAL A 353 7.69 -20.45 -8.66
CA VAL A 353 8.84 -19.95 -7.89
C VAL A 353 9.32 -21.00 -6.89
N ALA A 354 8.41 -21.70 -6.21
CA ALA A 354 8.76 -22.78 -5.29
C ALA A 354 9.51 -23.92 -6.01
N SER A 355 9.07 -24.32 -7.21
CA SER A 355 9.71 -25.36 -8.03
C SER A 355 11.14 -24.98 -8.42
N VAL A 356 11.35 -23.74 -8.86
CA VAL A 356 12.68 -23.22 -9.23
C VAL A 356 13.59 -23.17 -8.01
N ARG A 357 13.06 -22.74 -6.85
CA ARG A 357 13.83 -22.73 -5.59
C ARG A 357 14.23 -24.12 -5.13
N HIS A 358 13.35 -25.10 -5.29
CA HIS A 358 13.64 -26.48 -4.98
C HIS A 358 14.73 -27.02 -5.92
N ALA A 359 14.65 -26.74 -7.23
CA ALA A 359 15.69 -27.10 -8.20
C ALA A 359 17.05 -26.43 -7.88
N ILE A 360 17.05 -25.18 -7.44
CA ILE A 360 18.28 -24.51 -6.95
C ILE A 360 18.92 -25.30 -5.79
N ALA A 361 18.10 -25.80 -4.87
CA ALA A 361 18.58 -26.57 -3.72
C ALA A 361 19.03 -28.00 -4.08
N ALA A 362 18.43 -28.61 -5.10
CA ALA A 362 18.76 -29.94 -5.60
C ALA A 362 20.12 -29.99 -6.33
N GLU A 363 20.57 -28.88 -6.92
CA GLU A 363 21.84 -28.79 -7.65
C GLU A 363 22.89 -27.84 -7.01
N PRO A 364 23.35 -28.03 -5.75
CA PRO A 364 24.27 -27.09 -5.10
C PRO A 364 25.58 -26.85 -5.87
N SER A 365 26.08 -27.86 -6.59
CA SER A 365 27.33 -27.80 -7.37
C SER A 365 27.27 -26.82 -8.54
N ARG A 366 26.11 -26.67 -9.20
CA ARG A 366 25.91 -25.67 -10.27
C ARG A 366 26.14 -24.24 -9.76
N TRP A 367 25.75 -23.99 -8.51
CA TRP A 367 25.85 -22.68 -7.87
C TRP A 367 27.19 -22.40 -7.20
N SER A 368 28.06 -23.41 -7.07
CA SER A 368 29.40 -23.27 -6.50
C SER A 368 30.51 -23.02 -7.54
N THR A 369 30.17 -23.08 -8.84
CA THR A 369 31.06 -22.73 -9.95
C THR A 369 31.50 -21.25 -9.91
N GLN A 370 32.49 -20.87 -10.72
CA GLN A 370 33.01 -19.50 -10.75
C GLN A 370 31.93 -18.44 -11.03
N ALA A 371 30.97 -18.75 -11.91
CA ALA A 371 29.84 -17.88 -12.22
C ALA A 371 28.59 -18.13 -11.35
N GLY A 372 28.49 -19.32 -10.75
CA GLY A 372 27.33 -19.81 -10.00
C GLY A 372 26.74 -18.83 -8.99
N PRO A 373 27.51 -18.19 -8.09
CA PRO A 373 26.93 -17.26 -7.12
C PRO A 373 26.33 -16.00 -7.74
N ALA A 374 26.86 -15.54 -8.89
CA ALA A 374 26.29 -14.40 -9.59
C ALA A 374 24.99 -14.80 -10.30
N ASP A 375 24.97 -15.98 -10.92
CA ASP A 375 23.79 -16.50 -11.59
C ASP A 375 22.66 -16.76 -10.59
N ARG A 376 22.97 -17.37 -9.44
CA ARG A 376 21.99 -17.61 -8.38
C ARG A 376 21.35 -16.32 -7.88
N ARG A 377 22.17 -15.29 -7.62
CA ARG A 377 21.67 -13.98 -7.19
C ARG A 377 20.78 -13.32 -8.24
N ALA A 378 21.16 -13.43 -9.51
CA ALA A 378 20.36 -12.90 -10.60
C ALA A 378 19.01 -13.62 -10.68
N LEU A 379 19.02 -14.96 -10.64
CA LEU A 379 17.80 -15.77 -10.66
C LEU A 379 16.91 -15.51 -9.44
N GLU A 380 17.46 -15.56 -8.23
CA GLU A 380 16.71 -15.29 -6.98
C GLU A 380 16.09 -13.88 -6.99
N TYR A 381 16.74 -12.87 -7.60
CA TYR A 381 16.15 -11.55 -7.79
C TYR A 381 15.04 -11.50 -8.85
N VAL A 382 15.17 -12.26 -9.95
CA VAL A 382 14.07 -12.41 -10.93
C VAL A 382 12.87 -13.09 -10.27
N LEU A 383 13.08 -14.09 -9.41
CA LEU A 383 12.02 -14.74 -8.65
C LEU A 383 11.34 -13.79 -7.65
N GLU A 384 12.12 -12.90 -7.00
CA GLU A 384 11.56 -11.83 -6.15
C GLU A 384 10.63 -10.93 -6.97
N LEU A 385 11.08 -10.47 -8.14
CA LEU A 385 10.27 -9.65 -9.05
C LEU A 385 9.04 -10.39 -9.58
N ALA A 386 9.16 -11.69 -9.86
CA ALA A 386 8.04 -12.54 -10.29
C ALA A 386 6.94 -12.60 -9.22
N LEU A 387 7.33 -12.75 -7.96
CA LEU A 387 6.38 -12.69 -6.84
C LEU A 387 5.81 -11.28 -6.67
N ASP A 388 6.61 -10.23 -6.79
CA ASP A 388 6.15 -8.84 -6.68
C ASP A 388 5.09 -8.51 -7.73
N ALA A 389 5.36 -8.82 -9.01
CA ALA A 389 4.49 -8.54 -10.15
C ALA A 389 3.38 -9.59 -10.36
N VAL A 390 3.39 -10.69 -9.61
CA VAL A 390 2.47 -11.85 -9.78
C VAL A 390 2.42 -12.27 -11.25
N SER A 391 3.61 -12.46 -11.82
CA SER A 391 3.83 -12.78 -13.23
C SER A 391 5.05 -13.68 -13.36
N ASP A 392 5.00 -14.64 -14.28
CA ASP A 392 6.18 -15.42 -14.70
C ASP A 392 7.04 -14.65 -15.71
N GLU A 393 6.50 -13.59 -16.31
CA GLU A 393 7.16 -12.74 -17.30
C GLU A 393 7.53 -11.37 -16.71
N ILE A 394 8.83 -11.08 -16.61
CA ILE A 394 9.38 -9.95 -15.84
C ILE A 394 10.34 -9.12 -16.68
N GLU A 395 10.13 -7.81 -16.66
CA GLU A 395 11.05 -6.84 -17.25
C GLU A 395 12.22 -6.56 -16.29
N VAL A 396 13.45 -6.88 -16.74
CA VAL A 396 14.64 -6.78 -15.89
C VAL A 396 15.78 -6.06 -16.61
N ASP A 397 16.17 -4.91 -16.08
CA ASP A 397 17.34 -4.17 -16.55
C ASP A 397 18.62 -4.59 -15.79
N CYS A 398 19.73 -4.73 -16.52
CA CYS A 398 21.00 -5.23 -15.94
C CYS A 398 21.62 -4.29 -14.90
N ARG A 399 21.24 -3.00 -14.87
CA ARG A 399 21.76 -2.03 -13.89
C ARG A 399 20.98 -2.13 -12.58
N ARG A 400 19.64 -2.20 -12.64
CA ARG A 400 18.77 -2.46 -11.49
C ARG A 400 19.10 -3.81 -10.87
N LEU A 401 19.25 -4.86 -11.69
CA LEU A 401 19.69 -6.17 -11.21
C LEU A 401 21.07 -6.08 -10.54
N GLY A 402 22.03 -5.38 -11.15
CA GLY A 402 23.36 -5.17 -10.58
C GLY A 402 23.32 -4.47 -9.21
N LEU A 403 22.51 -3.41 -9.07
CA LEU A 403 22.34 -2.67 -7.83
C LEU A 403 21.67 -3.52 -6.75
N ALA A 404 20.55 -4.15 -7.08
CA ALA A 404 19.79 -4.98 -6.13
C ALA A 404 20.61 -6.15 -5.58
N THR A 405 21.51 -6.72 -6.39
CA THR A 405 22.28 -7.92 -6.05
C THR A 405 23.75 -7.65 -5.66
N GLY A 406 24.15 -6.38 -5.61
CA GLY A 406 25.50 -5.95 -5.26
C GLY A 406 26.59 -6.36 -6.26
N MET A 407 26.25 -6.61 -7.53
CA MET A 407 27.18 -6.97 -8.59
C MET A 407 27.28 -5.91 -9.69
N GLY A 408 28.31 -5.99 -10.54
CA GLY A 408 28.46 -5.06 -11.67
C GLY A 408 27.46 -5.33 -12.81
N ARG A 409 27.03 -4.30 -13.55
CA ARG A 409 26.09 -4.41 -14.69
C ARG A 409 26.50 -5.43 -15.75
N SER A 410 27.80 -5.54 -16.05
CA SER A 410 28.31 -6.52 -17.03
C SER A 410 28.25 -7.95 -16.50
N THR A 411 28.35 -8.13 -15.17
CA THR A 411 28.15 -9.44 -14.51
C THR A 411 26.69 -9.81 -14.51
N ALA A 412 25.80 -8.86 -14.18
CA ALA A 412 24.36 -9.01 -14.25
C ALA A 412 23.89 -9.42 -15.66
N ALA A 413 24.32 -8.70 -16.70
CA ALA A 413 23.96 -9.02 -18.08
C ALA A 413 24.46 -10.41 -18.52
N ARG A 414 25.67 -10.80 -18.11
CA ARG A 414 26.21 -12.15 -18.38
C ARG A 414 25.47 -13.25 -17.61
N ALA A 415 25.00 -12.95 -16.40
CA ALA A 415 24.23 -13.89 -15.59
C ALA A 415 22.86 -14.17 -16.24
N LEU A 416 22.13 -13.12 -16.65
CA LEU A 416 20.87 -13.28 -17.38
C LEU A 416 21.03 -14.10 -18.66
N ARG A 417 22.09 -13.85 -19.44
CA ARG A 417 22.38 -14.66 -20.64
C ARG A 417 22.67 -16.13 -20.33
N ARG A 418 23.46 -16.42 -19.30
CA ARG A 418 23.72 -17.81 -18.89
C ARG A 418 22.45 -18.49 -18.39
N LEU A 419 21.65 -17.82 -17.57
CA LEU A 419 20.37 -18.35 -17.10
C LEU A 419 19.41 -18.62 -18.25
N ALA A 420 19.46 -17.84 -19.33
CA ALA A 420 18.70 -18.09 -20.54
C ALA A 420 19.21 -19.32 -21.31
N LEU A 421 20.53 -19.47 -21.43
CA LEU A 421 21.16 -20.64 -22.08
C LEU A 421 20.94 -21.93 -21.28
N ASP A 422 20.95 -21.84 -19.96
CA ASP A 422 20.73 -22.95 -19.02
C ASP A 422 19.22 -23.23 -18.80
N GLU A 423 18.33 -22.58 -19.55
CA GLU A 423 16.88 -22.75 -19.50
C GLU A 423 16.26 -22.55 -18.10
N TRP A 424 16.84 -21.65 -17.31
CA TRP A 424 16.18 -21.12 -16.11
C TRP A 424 15.26 -19.93 -16.44
N LEU A 425 15.62 -19.20 -17.50
CA LEU A 425 14.87 -18.08 -18.04
C LEU A 425 14.71 -18.26 -19.56
N SER A 426 13.73 -17.64 -20.17
CA SER A 426 13.67 -17.42 -21.62
C SER A 426 13.49 -15.93 -21.91
N LEU A 427 14.09 -15.44 -23.00
CA LEU A 427 13.89 -14.05 -23.42
C LEU A 427 12.56 -13.96 -24.18
N ALA A 428 11.53 -13.41 -23.54
CA ALA A 428 10.19 -13.28 -24.12
C ALA A 428 10.12 -12.10 -25.10
N VAL A 429 10.66 -10.95 -24.70
CA VAL A 429 10.64 -9.72 -25.52
C VAL A 429 11.98 -9.01 -25.42
N GLU A 430 12.54 -8.64 -26.57
CA GLU A 430 13.73 -7.78 -26.62
C GLU A 430 13.41 -6.37 -26.12
N GLY A 431 14.36 -5.75 -25.43
CA GLY A 431 14.17 -4.44 -24.85
C GLY A 431 14.30 -3.38 -25.95
N GLU A 432 13.33 -2.48 -26.04
CA GLU A 432 13.33 -1.39 -27.00
C GLU A 432 13.23 -0.03 -26.30
N GLY A 433 13.98 0.96 -26.79
CA GLY A 433 13.96 2.31 -26.24
C GLY A 433 14.37 2.32 -24.78
N GLN A 434 13.46 2.73 -23.89
CA GLN A 434 13.67 2.78 -22.43
C GLN A 434 13.24 1.49 -21.71
N ARG A 435 12.54 0.57 -22.40
CA ARG A 435 12.08 -0.69 -21.82
C ARG A 435 13.22 -1.71 -21.81
N ALA A 436 13.34 -2.46 -20.73
CA ALA A 436 14.34 -3.51 -20.63
C ALA A 436 13.87 -4.81 -21.31
N HIS A 437 14.78 -5.78 -21.42
CA HIS A 437 14.43 -7.14 -21.82
C HIS A 437 13.39 -7.72 -20.85
N ARG A 438 12.42 -8.43 -21.41
CA ARG A 438 11.44 -9.17 -20.63
C ARG A 438 11.77 -10.66 -20.66
N TYR A 439 11.96 -11.24 -19.49
CA TYR A 439 12.33 -12.64 -19.32
C TYR A 439 11.17 -13.41 -18.72
N ARG A 440 10.91 -14.62 -19.21
CA ARG A 440 9.98 -15.56 -18.59
C ARG A 440 10.73 -16.57 -17.73
N VAL A 441 10.25 -16.79 -16.51
CA VAL A 441 10.76 -17.82 -15.60
C VAL A 441 10.28 -19.19 -16.07
N LEU A 442 11.20 -20.12 -16.27
CA LEU A 442 10.86 -21.45 -16.75
C LEU A 442 10.62 -22.41 -15.58
N PRO A 443 9.55 -23.23 -15.62
CA PRO A 443 9.32 -24.26 -14.63
C PRO A 443 10.44 -25.30 -14.65
N ARG A 444 10.75 -25.85 -13.47
CA ARG A 444 11.72 -26.94 -13.34
C ARG A 444 10.97 -28.21 -12.96
N THR A 445 10.71 -29.06 -13.96
CA THR A 445 10.23 -30.41 -13.71
C THR A 445 11.40 -31.24 -13.20
N LEU A 446 11.33 -31.68 -11.94
CA LEU A 446 12.09 -32.85 -11.54
C LEU A 446 11.32 -34.05 -12.09
N GLU A 447 11.85 -34.67 -13.13
CA GLU A 447 11.57 -36.09 -13.35
C GLU A 447 12.04 -36.80 -12.07
N ASP A 448 11.10 -37.44 -11.37
CA ASP A 448 11.26 -38.19 -10.11
C ASP A 448 11.46 -37.40 -8.79
N ALA A 449 10.65 -36.36 -8.53
CA ALA A 449 10.41 -35.90 -7.17
C ALA A 449 8.97 -36.20 -6.74
N ALA A 450 8.80 -37.35 -6.06
CA ALA A 450 7.68 -37.58 -5.18
C ALA A 450 7.45 -36.31 -4.35
N THR A 451 6.24 -35.78 -4.42
CA THR A 451 5.68 -34.70 -3.58
C THR A 451 6.18 -34.84 -2.15
N THR A 452 7.28 -34.18 -1.82
CA THR A 452 7.70 -33.96 -0.44
C THR A 452 7.23 -32.55 -0.13
N ASP A 453 5.96 -32.49 0.25
CA ASP A 453 5.28 -31.31 0.74
C ASP A 453 6.02 -30.80 1.99
N PRO A 454 6.57 -29.58 2.01
CA PRO A 454 7.16 -29.02 3.23
C PRO A 454 6.12 -28.78 4.34
N ALA A 455 4.83 -29.08 4.10
CA ALA A 455 3.71 -28.84 5.00
C ALA A 455 3.35 -30.01 5.95
N GLU A 456 3.99 -31.17 5.87
CA GLU A 456 3.65 -32.33 6.74
C GLU A 456 4.11 -32.24 8.21
N ALA A 457 4.59 -31.07 8.67
CA ALA A 457 4.82 -30.86 10.11
C ALA A 457 3.56 -30.40 10.89
N PHE A 458 2.40 -30.21 10.23
CA PHE A 458 1.16 -29.75 10.89
C PHE A 458 -0.12 -30.43 10.37
N ALA A 459 -0.06 -31.73 10.07
CA ALA A 459 -1.27 -32.52 9.79
C ALA A 459 -1.71 -33.30 11.04
N GLU A 460 -2.57 -32.69 11.86
CA GLU A 460 -3.58 -33.49 12.58
C GLU A 460 -4.58 -33.99 11.53
N GLY A 461 -4.79 -35.31 11.52
CA GLY A 461 -5.46 -36.05 10.47
C GLY A 461 -6.92 -35.66 10.21
N GLY A 462 -7.30 -35.76 8.95
CA GLY A 462 -8.69 -35.65 8.50
C GLY A 462 -8.80 -36.06 7.04
N THR A 463 -9.40 -37.22 6.81
CA THR A 463 -9.69 -37.86 5.53
C THR A 463 -10.58 -37.00 4.62
N GLN A 464 -10.23 -36.97 3.33
CA GLN A 464 -11.08 -36.81 2.14
C GLN A 464 -11.99 -35.56 2.06
N GLY A 465 -11.51 -34.57 1.29
CA GLY A 465 -12.32 -33.52 0.67
C GLY A 465 -11.41 -32.53 -0.06
N ASN A 466 -11.62 -32.31 -1.37
CA ASN A 466 -10.90 -31.27 -2.10
C ASN A 466 -11.13 -29.92 -1.38
N PRO A 467 -10.06 -29.22 -0.95
CA PRO A 467 -10.23 -27.98 -0.22
C PRO A 467 -10.93 -26.93 -1.11
N PRO A 468 -11.84 -26.11 -0.56
CA PRO A 468 -12.44 -25.00 -1.31
C PRO A 468 -11.36 -24.07 -1.86
N GLN A 469 -11.52 -23.55 -3.08
CA GLN A 469 -10.56 -22.66 -3.78
C GLN A 469 -10.09 -21.49 -2.91
N VAL A 470 -10.95 -20.96 -2.03
CA VAL A 470 -10.61 -19.90 -1.06
C VAL A 470 -9.48 -20.30 -0.10
N ARG A 471 -9.40 -21.58 0.31
CA ARG A 471 -8.30 -22.08 1.15
C ARG A 471 -6.99 -22.16 0.38
N GLU A 472 -7.04 -22.51 -0.90
CA GLU A 472 -5.88 -22.63 -1.77
C GLU A 472 -5.27 -21.26 -2.11
N VAL A 473 -6.10 -20.29 -2.48
CA VAL A 473 -5.68 -18.89 -2.67
C VAL A 473 -5.03 -18.32 -1.40
N ARG A 474 -5.62 -18.57 -0.22
CA ARG A 474 -5.02 -18.13 1.05
C ARG A 474 -3.65 -18.76 1.30
N ARG A 475 -3.47 -20.05 0.97
CA ARG A 475 -2.17 -20.74 1.06
C ARG A 475 -1.15 -20.09 0.14
N HIS A 476 -1.50 -19.80 -1.12
CA HIS A 476 -0.59 -19.13 -2.05
C HIS A 476 -0.23 -17.71 -1.60
N ARG A 477 -1.17 -16.95 -1.01
CA ARG A 477 -0.87 -15.61 -0.47
C ARG A 477 0.15 -15.67 0.67
N VAL A 478 -0.01 -16.59 1.61
CA VAL A 478 0.94 -16.80 2.71
C VAL A 478 2.29 -17.29 2.19
N ALA A 479 2.29 -18.25 1.28
CA ALA A 479 3.50 -18.78 0.67
C ALA A 479 4.26 -17.70 -0.13
N ARG A 480 3.56 -16.82 -0.85
CA ARG A 480 4.14 -15.66 -1.54
C ARG A 480 4.92 -14.78 -0.57
N GLU A 481 4.32 -14.36 0.55
CA GLU A 481 5.02 -13.48 1.50
C GLU A 481 6.23 -14.16 2.14
N HIS A 482 6.13 -15.45 2.51
CA HIS A 482 7.26 -16.19 3.04
C HIS A 482 8.41 -16.31 2.02
N LEU A 483 8.09 -16.63 0.76
CA LEU A 483 9.06 -16.73 -0.32
C LEU A 483 9.71 -15.37 -0.62
N ARG A 484 8.92 -14.29 -0.67
CA ARG A 484 9.40 -12.92 -0.87
C ARG A 484 10.36 -12.51 0.23
N GLU A 485 9.96 -12.71 1.49
CA GLU A 485 10.78 -12.33 2.65
C GLU A 485 12.09 -13.11 2.68
N ASP A 486 12.05 -14.42 2.47
CA ASP A 486 13.28 -15.23 2.44
C ASP A 486 14.22 -14.83 1.29
N LEU A 487 13.69 -14.59 0.08
CA LEU A 487 14.49 -14.11 -1.06
C LEU A 487 15.10 -12.73 -0.78
N ARG A 488 14.32 -11.81 -0.21
CA ARG A 488 14.75 -10.45 0.13
C ARG A 488 15.84 -10.47 1.20
N SER A 489 15.60 -11.18 2.31
CA SER A 489 16.57 -11.37 3.41
C SER A 489 17.90 -11.95 2.91
N ARG A 490 17.86 -12.94 2.02
CA ARG A 490 19.06 -13.50 1.38
C ARG A 490 19.76 -12.49 0.48
N ARG A 491 19.01 -11.77 -0.36
CA ARG A 491 19.54 -10.75 -1.27
C ARG A 491 20.27 -9.65 -0.51
N GLU A 492 19.66 -9.11 0.55
CA GLU A 492 20.24 -8.05 1.38
C GLU A 492 21.59 -8.46 1.98
N LEU A 493 21.69 -9.70 2.47
CA LEU A 493 22.95 -10.22 2.98
C LEU A 493 24.00 -10.35 1.87
N LEU A 494 23.61 -10.86 0.69
CA LEU A 494 24.49 -11.10 -0.45
C LEU A 494 24.96 -9.81 -1.13
N SER A 495 24.11 -8.78 -1.15
CA SER A 495 24.38 -7.49 -1.81
C SER A 495 25.22 -6.55 -0.93
N HIS A 496 25.37 -6.84 0.35
CA HIS A 496 26.12 -6.00 1.29
C HIS A 496 27.56 -5.73 0.83
N ASP A 497 28.03 -4.49 1.00
CA ASP A 497 29.33 -3.98 0.55
C ASP A 497 30.54 -4.78 1.05
N VAL A 498 30.42 -5.44 2.20
CA VAL A 498 31.45 -6.34 2.74
C VAL A 498 31.78 -7.50 1.77
N PHE A 499 30.82 -7.91 0.95
CA PHE A 499 30.94 -8.99 -0.02
C PHE A 499 31.17 -8.50 -1.45
N ALA A 500 31.48 -7.21 -1.62
CA ALA A 500 31.92 -6.69 -2.90
C ALA A 500 33.11 -7.51 -3.45
N HIS A 501 33.21 -7.59 -4.77
CA HIS A 501 34.34 -8.27 -5.41
C HIS A 501 35.62 -7.49 -5.12
N PRO A 502 36.67 -8.10 -4.55
CA PRO A 502 37.94 -7.41 -4.35
C PRO A 502 38.59 -7.08 -5.70
N CYS A 503 38.98 -5.83 -5.91
CA CYS A 503 39.75 -5.38 -7.08
C CYS A 503 40.88 -4.47 -6.60
N PRO A 504 42.06 -5.03 -6.27
CA PRO A 504 43.20 -4.25 -5.78
C PRO A 504 43.62 -3.13 -6.74
N ALA A 505 43.58 -3.39 -8.05
CA ALA A 505 43.90 -2.42 -9.09
C ALA A 505 43.00 -1.17 -9.09
N GLN A 506 41.79 -1.27 -8.53
CA GLN A 506 40.83 -0.17 -8.41
C GLN A 506 40.67 0.31 -6.96
N GLY A 507 41.53 -0.16 -6.04
CA GLY A 507 41.42 0.12 -4.61
C GLY A 507 40.12 -0.42 -3.97
N GLN A 508 39.41 -1.34 -4.63
CA GLN A 508 38.14 -1.87 -4.12
C GLN A 508 38.42 -3.09 -3.22
N ALA A 509 38.14 -2.96 -1.93
CA ALA A 509 38.18 -4.07 -1.00
C ALA A 509 36.87 -4.87 -0.95
N GLY A 510 36.92 -6.08 -0.40
CA GLY A 510 35.75 -6.92 -0.14
C GLY A 510 36.12 -8.39 0.03
N LEU A 511 35.26 -9.14 0.69
CA LEU A 511 35.44 -10.58 0.96
C LEU A 511 35.02 -11.45 -0.23
N GLY A 512 34.31 -10.89 -1.21
CA GLY A 512 33.88 -11.56 -2.42
C GLY A 512 32.60 -12.40 -2.29
N ARG A 513 32.01 -12.69 -3.45
CA ARG A 513 30.69 -13.35 -3.57
C ARG A 513 30.63 -14.79 -3.05
N HIS A 514 31.73 -15.53 -3.13
CA HIS A 514 31.77 -16.93 -2.69
C HIS A 514 31.71 -17.04 -1.16
N VAL A 515 32.43 -16.17 -0.44
CA VAL A 515 32.37 -16.07 1.03
C VAL A 515 30.98 -15.64 1.50
N ALA A 516 30.30 -14.77 0.73
CA ALA A 516 28.93 -14.35 1.00
C ALA A 516 27.95 -15.53 1.04
N VAL A 517 28.07 -16.49 0.11
CA VAL A 517 27.22 -17.69 0.07
C VAL A 517 27.35 -18.51 1.35
N THR A 518 28.59 -18.70 1.85
CA THR A 518 28.81 -19.38 3.14
C THR A 518 28.22 -18.58 4.31
N THR A 519 28.23 -17.25 4.24
CA THR A 519 27.63 -16.41 5.29
C THR A 519 26.11 -16.51 5.31
N VAL A 520 25.49 -16.58 4.13
CA VAL A 520 24.03 -16.84 4.01
C VAL A 520 23.69 -18.19 4.63
N ALA A 521 24.43 -19.24 4.28
CA ALA A 521 24.22 -20.57 4.86
C ALA A 521 24.36 -20.53 6.39
N LEU A 522 25.38 -19.86 6.94
CA LEU A 522 25.54 -19.71 8.39
C LEU A 522 24.46 -18.86 9.08
N SER A 523 23.62 -18.14 8.33
CA SER A 523 22.52 -17.35 8.88
C SER A 523 21.26 -18.18 9.11
N THR A 524 21.17 -19.39 8.52
CA THR A 524 20.00 -20.27 8.67
C THR A 524 20.13 -21.28 9.81
N GLY A 525 21.30 -21.38 10.46
CA GLY A 525 21.47 -22.34 11.54
C GLY A 525 22.91 -22.57 11.99
N LEU A 526 23.08 -23.67 12.72
CA LEU A 526 24.38 -24.19 13.18
C LEU A 526 24.82 -25.29 12.23
N TYR A 527 26.05 -25.19 11.70
CA TYR A 527 26.53 -26.15 10.70
C TYR A 527 27.93 -26.67 11.01
N LYS A 528 28.16 -27.96 10.86
CA LYS A 528 29.51 -28.50 10.68
C LYS A 528 29.98 -28.26 9.25
N VAL A 529 31.28 -28.43 9.00
CA VAL A 529 31.88 -28.24 7.67
C VAL A 529 31.18 -29.10 6.61
N ASN A 530 30.91 -30.37 6.91
CA ASN A 530 30.23 -31.27 5.96
C ASN A 530 28.80 -30.83 5.64
N ASP A 531 28.11 -30.20 6.60
CA ASP A 531 26.75 -29.70 6.39
C ASP A 531 26.78 -28.46 5.47
N LEU A 532 27.78 -27.57 5.64
CA LEU A 532 28.01 -26.44 4.73
C LEU A 532 28.40 -26.89 3.33
N VAL A 533 29.20 -27.96 3.19
CA VAL A 533 29.55 -28.56 1.90
C VAL A 533 28.28 -29.01 1.17
N ARG A 534 27.38 -29.74 1.85
CA ARG A 534 26.09 -30.15 1.27
C ARG A 534 25.21 -28.96 0.92
N ALA A 535 25.09 -27.97 1.81
CA ALA A 535 24.22 -26.82 1.61
C ALA A 535 24.68 -25.85 0.51
N THR A 536 25.99 -25.78 0.23
CA THR A 536 26.56 -24.77 -0.68
C THR A 536 27.19 -25.35 -1.94
N GLY A 537 27.46 -26.65 -1.98
CA GLY A 537 28.15 -27.32 -3.10
C GLY A 537 29.65 -27.01 -3.21
N TYR A 538 30.25 -26.30 -2.25
CA TYR A 538 31.70 -26.04 -2.24
C TYR A 538 32.48 -27.23 -1.67
N SER A 539 33.74 -27.37 -2.10
CA SER A 539 34.65 -28.36 -1.51
C SER A 539 34.90 -28.10 -0.02
N PRO A 540 35.22 -29.14 0.78
CA PRO A 540 35.57 -28.95 2.19
C PRO A 540 36.71 -27.94 2.42
N ARG A 541 37.73 -27.96 1.56
CA ARG A 541 38.86 -27.02 1.60
C ARG A 541 38.42 -25.58 1.36
N THR A 542 37.51 -25.37 0.41
CA THR A 542 36.95 -24.04 0.12
C THR A 542 36.12 -23.52 1.29
N ILE A 543 35.28 -24.38 1.89
CA ILE A 543 34.50 -24.01 3.08
C ILE A 543 35.39 -23.64 4.26
N GLN A 544 36.44 -24.42 4.54
CA GLN A 544 37.38 -24.09 5.61
C GLN A 544 38.03 -22.72 5.39
N ARG A 545 38.50 -22.44 4.17
CA ARG A 545 39.04 -21.12 3.81
C ARG A 545 38.01 -19.99 4.00
N HIS A 546 36.75 -20.20 3.60
CA HIS A 546 35.70 -19.19 3.82
C HIS A 546 35.48 -18.94 5.32
N LEU A 547 35.44 -20.00 6.14
CA LEU A 547 35.24 -19.92 7.57
C LEU A 547 36.40 -19.21 8.28
N GLU A 548 37.65 -19.45 7.86
CA GLU A 548 38.83 -18.74 8.34
C GLU A 548 38.73 -17.23 8.05
N ILE A 549 38.40 -16.85 6.81
CA ILE A 549 38.19 -15.45 6.41
C ILE A 549 37.10 -14.80 7.28
N LEU A 550 35.97 -15.49 7.46
CA LEU A 550 34.86 -15.00 8.28
C LEU A 550 35.26 -14.89 9.76
N GLN A 551 36.07 -15.81 10.28
CA GLN A 551 36.57 -15.77 11.66
C GLN A 551 37.53 -14.61 11.88
N THR A 552 38.48 -14.38 10.96
CA THR A 552 39.41 -13.23 11.00
C THR A 552 38.66 -11.92 11.11
N HIS A 553 37.53 -11.80 10.41
CA HIS A 553 36.68 -10.61 10.47
C HIS A 553 35.63 -10.63 11.58
N ARG A 554 35.63 -11.66 12.43
CA ARG A 554 34.65 -11.89 13.52
C ARG A 554 33.21 -12.01 13.03
N LEU A 555 32.98 -12.44 11.79
CA LEU A 555 31.66 -12.69 11.19
C LEU A 555 31.14 -14.11 11.45
N ALA A 556 32.04 -15.06 11.67
CA ALA A 556 31.71 -16.42 12.09
C ALA A 556 32.61 -16.86 13.24
N ARG A 557 32.12 -17.79 14.05
CA ARG A 557 32.93 -18.46 15.09
C ARG A 557 32.50 -19.91 15.25
N ARG A 558 33.39 -20.72 15.81
CA ARG A 558 33.04 -22.05 16.31
C ARG A 558 32.17 -21.90 17.56
N SER A 559 31.20 -22.79 17.71
CA SER A 559 30.30 -22.88 18.85
C SER A 559 30.72 -24.07 19.70
N ASP A 560 30.86 -23.84 21.01
CA ASP A 560 31.19 -24.91 21.96
C ASP A 560 29.94 -25.66 22.42
N ARG A 561 28.76 -25.02 22.32
CA ARG A 561 27.42 -25.60 22.55
C ARG A 561 26.39 -24.92 21.63
N PRO A 562 25.24 -25.53 21.31
CA PRO A 562 24.78 -26.88 21.68
C PRO A 562 25.47 -28.01 20.90
N THR A 563 26.12 -27.70 19.77
CA THR A 563 26.85 -28.68 18.95
C THR A 563 28.33 -28.31 18.91
N PRO A 564 29.21 -29.00 19.67
CA PRO A 564 30.63 -28.72 19.69
C PRO A 564 31.24 -28.80 18.29
N GLY A 565 32.05 -27.79 17.93
CA GLY A 565 32.74 -27.73 16.65
C GLY A 565 31.88 -27.28 15.46
N ALA A 566 30.58 -27.02 15.67
CA ALA A 566 29.74 -26.38 14.67
C ALA A 566 30.10 -24.89 14.52
N TRP A 567 29.87 -24.33 13.35
CA TRP A 567 30.06 -22.92 13.05
C TRP A 567 28.74 -22.19 13.10
N ARG A 568 28.81 -20.94 13.55
CA ARG A 568 27.66 -20.02 13.58
C ARG A 568 28.08 -18.63 13.17
N ARG A 569 27.13 -17.89 12.57
CA ARG A 569 27.29 -16.45 12.37
C ARG A 569 27.29 -15.72 13.73
N THR A 570 28.12 -14.70 13.84
CA THR A 570 28.17 -13.81 15.01
C THR A 570 27.18 -12.66 14.86
N ARG A 571 26.98 -11.86 15.92
CA ARG A 571 26.19 -10.62 15.87
C ARG A 571 27.00 -9.40 15.38
N THR A 572 28.20 -9.64 14.84
CA THR A 572 29.06 -8.54 14.35
C THR A 572 28.39 -7.86 13.17
N SER A 573 28.26 -6.54 13.23
CA SER A 573 27.66 -5.75 12.15
C SER A 573 28.50 -5.84 10.87
N LEU A 574 27.84 -6.17 9.75
CA LEU A 574 28.48 -6.20 8.44
C LEU A 574 28.97 -4.82 8.02
N ALA A 575 28.25 -3.75 8.39
CA ALA A 575 28.63 -2.37 8.09
C ALA A 575 29.95 -1.99 8.78
N THR A 576 30.14 -2.38 10.04
CA THR A 576 31.40 -2.18 10.76
C THR A 576 32.56 -2.90 10.10
N VAL A 577 32.35 -4.13 9.63
CA VAL A 577 33.39 -4.87 8.90
C VAL A 577 33.68 -4.22 7.55
N ALA A 578 32.66 -3.80 6.80
CA ALA A 578 32.82 -3.11 5.52
C ALA A 578 33.62 -1.81 5.66
N ALA A 579 33.36 -1.01 6.70
CA ALA A 579 34.13 0.18 7.00
C ALA A 579 35.61 -0.16 7.31
N ARG A 580 35.84 -1.16 8.18
CA ARG A 580 37.19 -1.58 8.58
C ARG A 580 38.04 -2.09 7.41
N ILE A 581 37.44 -2.85 6.48
CA ILE A 581 38.18 -3.38 5.32
C ILE A 581 38.21 -2.39 4.14
N GLY A 582 37.54 -1.24 4.24
CA GLY A 582 37.49 -0.24 3.17
C GLY A 582 36.54 -0.58 2.00
N SER A 583 35.57 -1.48 2.20
CA SER A 583 34.61 -1.84 1.16
C SER A 583 33.31 -1.02 1.21
N ALA A 584 33.10 -0.24 2.28
CA ALA A 584 31.93 0.62 2.45
C ALA A 584 31.76 1.68 1.33
N GLY A 585 30.51 1.95 0.97
CA GLY A 585 30.11 2.89 -0.08
C GLY A 585 30.27 2.33 -1.50
N THR A 586 30.56 1.03 -1.66
CA THR A 586 30.73 0.42 -2.99
C THR A 586 29.41 0.41 -3.76
N THR A 587 28.32 0.04 -3.11
CA THR A 587 26.97 0.04 -3.70
C THR A 587 26.53 1.46 -4.03
N GLU A 588 26.77 2.42 -3.13
CA GLU A 588 26.44 3.83 -3.33
C GLU A 588 27.20 4.44 -4.53
N ARG A 589 28.51 4.18 -4.66
CA ARG A 589 29.30 4.60 -5.83
C ARG A 589 28.73 4.04 -7.13
N ARG A 590 28.30 2.77 -7.14
CA ARG A 590 27.66 2.16 -8.32
C ARG A 590 26.29 2.78 -8.60
N HIS A 591 25.50 3.06 -7.56
CA HIS A 591 24.20 3.70 -7.71
C HIS A 591 24.32 5.07 -8.40
N ARG A 592 25.27 5.89 -7.96
CA ARG A 592 25.58 7.18 -8.59
C ARG A 592 26.03 7.01 -10.04
N ALA A 593 26.95 6.09 -10.31
CA ALA A 593 27.44 5.85 -11.67
C ALA A 593 26.32 5.37 -12.62
N TYR A 594 25.48 4.42 -12.18
CA TYR A 594 24.43 3.84 -13.03
C TYR A 594 23.26 4.79 -13.25
N SER A 595 22.93 5.62 -12.27
CA SER A 595 21.90 6.64 -12.44
C SER A 595 22.35 7.72 -13.44
N ILE A 596 23.62 8.12 -13.45
CA ILE A 596 24.17 9.00 -14.51
C ILE A 596 24.10 8.32 -15.88
N GLU A 597 24.47 7.04 -15.98
CA GLU A 597 24.37 6.29 -17.24
C GLU A 597 22.93 6.19 -17.77
N ARG A 598 21.95 5.95 -16.88
CA ARG A 598 20.52 5.89 -17.23
C ARG A 598 20.02 7.24 -17.73
N ASP A 599 20.32 8.32 -17.01
CA ASP A 599 19.93 9.67 -17.42
C ASP A 599 20.58 10.08 -18.74
N THR A 600 21.84 9.68 -18.96
CA THR A 600 22.55 9.91 -20.23
C THR A 600 21.84 9.22 -21.39
N TYR A 601 21.37 7.99 -21.18
CA TYR A 601 20.65 7.23 -22.20
C TYR A 601 19.24 7.79 -22.45
N ALA A 602 18.50 8.14 -21.39
CA ALA A 602 17.21 8.81 -21.51
C ALA A 602 17.32 10.14 -22.27
N TRP A 603 18.38 10.93 -22.00
CA TRP A 603 18.66 12.16 -22.72
C TRP A 603 18.94 11.91 -24.21
N TRP A 604 19.70 10.86 -24.52
CA TRP A 604 19.95 10.48 -25.91
C TRP A 604 18.67 10.07 -26.65
N LEU A 605 17.81 9.27 -26.02
CA LEU A 605 16.54 8.86 -26.61
C LEU A 605 15.59 10.05 -26.82
N ALA A 606 15.54 10.99 -25.88
CA ALA A 606 14.77 12.23 -26.04
C ALA A 606 15.30 13.09 -27.21
N GLU A 607 16.63 13.17 -27.37
CA GLU A 607 17.26 13.83 -28.50
C GLU A 607 16.92 13.12 -29.82
N LEU A 608 17.00 11.79 -29.85
CA LEU A 608 16.68 10.98 -31.03
C LEU A 608 15.21 11.13 -31.45
N ALA A 609 14.28 11.09 -30.49
CA ALA A 609 12.87 11.35 -30.74
C ALA A 609 12.65 12.77 -31.30
N TRP A 610 13.28 13.79 -30.72
CA TRP A 610 13.20 15.16 -31.24
C TRP A 610 13.80 15.30 -32.65
N MET A 611 14.92 14.62 -32.94
CA MET A 611 15.55 14.66 -34.27
C MET A 611 14.64 14.06 -35.35
N THR A 612 13.90 13.00 -35.00
CA THR A 612 13.02 12.23 -35.90
C THR A 612 11.58 12.77 -35.99
N THR A 613 11.15 13.63 -35.07
CA THR A 613 9.81 14.24 -35.07
C THR A 613 9.62 15.23 -36.23
N LYS A 614 8.57 15.04 -37.05
CA LYS A 614 8.17 15.97 -38.12
C LYS A 614 7.52 17.23 -37.53
N GLY A 615 7.73 18.39 -38.17
CA GLY A 615 7.14 19.66 -37.72
C GLY A 615 7.72 20.22 -36.41
N LYS A 616 8.93 19.82 -36.03
CA LYS A 616 9.55 20.21 -34.76
C LYS A 616 9.69 21.73 -34.61
N ARG A 617 9.19 22.28 -33.49
CA ARG A 617 9.44 23.67 -33.10
C ARG A 617 10.95 23.89 -32.92
N ARG A 618 11.47 25.02 -33.40
CA ARG A 618 12.87 25.43 -33.18
C ARG A 618 13.11 25.53 -31.66
N ARG A 619 14.22 24.96 -31.19
CA ARG A 619 14.63 25.10 -29.79
C ARG A 619 14.93 26.57 -29.50
N ALA A 620 14.62 27.02 -28.29
CA ALA A 620 14.92 28.37 -27.85
C ALA A 620 16.43 28.66 -28.02
N THR A 621 16.73 29.85 -28.55
CA THR A 621 18.10 30.31 -28.79
C THR A 621 18.77 30.66 -27.45
N PRO A 622 20.10 30.50 -27.30
CA PRO A 622 20.80 31.00 -26.12
C PRO A 622 20.44 32.48 -25.89
N GLY A 623 19.89 32.81 -24.71
CA GLY A 623 19.42 34.16 -24.35
C GLY A 623 17.90 34.31 -24.18
N GLN A 624 17.08 33.35 -24.61
CA GLN A 624 15.65 33.32 -24.26
C GLN A 624 15.46 32.71 -22.87
N SER A 625 14.65 33.36 -22.03
CA SER A 625 14.25 32.89 -20.70
C SER A 625 13.58 31.53 -20.82
N ARG A 626 14.31 30.48 -20.50
CA ARG A 626 13.79 29.12 -20.43
C ARG A 626 13.24 28.89 -19.03
N LEU A 627 12.03 28.36 -18.93
CA LEU A 627 11.54 27.81 -17.68
C LEU A 627 12.36 26.54 -17.38
N VAL A 628 13.38 26.67 -16.54
CA VAL A 628 14.17 25.54 -16.04
C VAL A 628 13.42 24.99 -14.85
N LEU A 629 12.87 23.79 -14.99
CA LEU A 629 12.25 23.09 -13.87
C LEU A 629 13.37 22.59 -12.98
N ALA A 630 13.55 23.26 -11.84
CA ALA A 630 14.51 22.87 -10.81
C ALA A 630 14.19 21.45 -10.34
N GLY A 631 15.23 20.61 -10.22
CA GLY A 631 15.10 19.21 -9.82
C GLY A 631 14.87 18.21 -10.96
N LEU A 632 14.52 18.64 -12.18
CA LEU A 632 14.46 17.72 -13.32
C LEU A 632 15.84 17.47 -13.96
N PRO A 633 16.12 16.25 -14.45
CA PRO A 633 17.28 15.99 -15.30
C PRO A 633 17.29 16.89 -16.54
N ARG A 634 18.47 17.20 -17.10
CA ARG A 634 18.62 18.07 -18.29
C ARG A 634 17.71 17.72 -19.47
N TRP A 635 17.43 16.44 -19.67
CA TRP A 635 16.52 15.97 -20.71
C TRP A 635 15.05 16.33 -20.45
N GLY A 636 14.61 16.36 -19.19
CA GLY A 636 13.27 16.83 -18.80
C GLY A 636 13.08 18.32 -19.07
N ASN A 637 14.18 19.09 -18.99
CA ASN A 637 14.20 20.48 -19.41
C ASN A 637 14.25 20.65 -20.94
N ARG A 638 14.42 19.59 -21.73
CA ARG A 638 14.67 19.58 -23.20
C ARG A 638 16.01 20.21 -23.62
N ASP A 639 17.05 20.10 -22.79
CA ASP A 639 18.40 20.56 -23.15
C ASP A 639 18.95 19.79 -24.36
N ARG A 640 19.81 20.45 -25.14
CA ARG A 640 20.42 19.82 -26.33
C ARG A 640 21.48 18.81 -25.92
N TYR A 641 21.40 17.59 -26.48
CA TYR A 641 22.43 16.58 -26.24
C TYR A 641 23.81 17.06 -26.75
N PRO A 642 24.88 16.96 -25.94
CA PRO A 642 26.22 17.37 -26.33
C PRO A 642 26.69 16.74 -27.64
N ARG A 643 27.43 17.52 -28.43
CA ARG A 643 27.99 17.09 -29.70
C ARG A 643 29.50 17.24 -29.71
N ASP A 644 30.18 16.29 -30.35
CA ASP A 644 31.61 16.37 -30.56
C ASP A 644 31.96 17.38 -31.66
N HIS A 645 33.26 17.57 -31.91
CA HIS A 645 33.77 18.46 -32.96
C HIS A 645 33.31 18.08 -34.39
N ARG A 646 32.77 16.87 -34.59
CA ARG A 646 32.22 16.39 -35.86
C ARG A 646 30.68 16.44 -35.90
N GLY A 647 30.05 17.03 -34.88
CA GLY A 647 28.59 17.09 -34.76
C GLY A 647 27.92 15.77 -34.37
N ARG A 648 28.68 14.72 -34.00
CA ARG A 648 28.15 13.43 -33.54
C ARG A 648 27.81 13.51 -32.05
N ALA A 649 27.00 12.57 -31.55
CA ALA A 649 26.61 12.54 -30.14
C ALA A 649 27.82 12.31 -29.23
N ASP A 650 28.03 13.20 -28.24
CA ASP A 650 29.11 13.05 -27.27
C ASP A 650 28.57 12.52 -25.93
N HIS A 651 28.60 11.19 -25.80
CA HIS A 651 28.19 10.50 -24.57
C HIS A 651 29.14 10.73 -23.39
N ARG A 652 30.37 11.19 -23.61
CA ARG A 652 31.31 11.49 -22.53
C ARG A 652 30.98 12.86 -21.95
N ALA A 653 30.81 13.88 -22.80
CA ALA A 653 30.39 15.21 -22.38
C ALA A 653 29.04 15.17 -21.64
N ALA A 654 28.05 14.43 -22.18
CA ALA A 654 26.74 14.28 -21.52
C ALA A 654 26.83 13.70 -20.10
N ARG A 655 27.73 12.73 -19.88
CA ARG A 655 27.96 12.16 -18.54
C ARG A 655 28.63 13.15 -17.59
N VAL A 656 29.58 13.93 -18.08
CA VAL A 656 30.25 14.98 -17.29
C VAL A 656 29.25 16.06 -16.89
N ASP A 657 28.41 16.51 -17.82
CA ASP A 657 27.38 17.53 -17.56
C ASP A 657 26.37 17.10 -16.49
N LEU A 658 25.90 15.85 -16.56
CA LEU A 658 24.99 15.29 -15.56
C LEU A 658 25.67 15.08 -14.21
N ALA A 659 26.96 14.69 -14.20
CA ALA A 659 27.72 14.59 -12.97
C ALA A 659 27.88 15.95 -12.28
N MET A 660 28.24 17.00 -13.04
CA MET A 660 28.39 18.36 -12.54
C MET A 660 27.05 18.93 -12.05
N GLN A 661 25.94 18.67 -12.75
CA GLN A 661 24.60 19.08 -12.31
C GLN A 661 24.27 18.51 -10.93
N ARG A 662 24.55 17.22 -10.71
CA ARG A 662 24.25 16.56 -9.43
C ARG A 662 25.14 17.03 -8.30
N LEU A 663 26.39 17.38 -8.57
CA LEU A 663 27.28 17.99 -7.58
C LEU A 663 26.78 19.39 -7.17
N GLY A 664 26.32 20.19 -8.14
CA GLY A 664 25.77 21.53 -7.87
C GLY A 664 24.40 21.55 -7.20
N ALA A 665 23.66 20.44 -7.20
CA ALA A 665 22.39 20.30 -6.47
C ALA A 665 22.56 19.84 -5.01
N THR A 666 23.77 19.39 -4.64
CA THR A 666 24.11 18.94 -3.27
C THR A 666 24.92 19.97 -2.48
N ALA A 667 25.32 21.07 -3.11
CA ALA A 667 25.91 22.25 -2.49
C ALA A 667 24.83 23.31 -2.30
#